data_AF-A0AAD5XA90-F1
#
_entry.id   AF-A0AAD5XA90-F1
#
_cell.length_a   1.000
_cell.length_b   1.000
_cell.length_c   1.000
_cell.angle_alpha   90.00
_cell.angle_beta   90.00
_cell.angle_gamma   90.00
#
_symmetry.space_group_name_H-M   'P 1'
#
loop_
_entity.id
_entity.type
_entity.pdbx_description
1 polymer ?
#
loop_
_entity_poly.entity_id
_entity_poly.type
_entity_poly.pdbx_seq_one_letter_code
_entity_poly.pdbx_strand_id
1 'polypeptide(L)'
;MTSTTHLAPLLHVPTKKTDEVDFAPSFRAYIQSTYQDDPDKYANEIATLNRLRQDTRGAGKDVTGRDILYRYYGQLELLDLRFPVEEKAVKVLFTWYDAFSQKPISQYSIAYEKACTIFNIAATCSSIAALQNRFEPAGLKTAYNYFQAAAGLFAYINDNFLHAPSVDLSRDSIKTLVELMLAQAQECMIEKMVQEKKKGALVAKLAAQTAHMYGNVLDGLTNDAVSSQFQKAWVDLVKIKAKHFQAVSYYHKSFALEADGKSGENVAHLTHAEALAKEANSLATAFTKSHSSFTTAVQTPASSSSSSSGQPTAAGAALLEAAKADLSLITERKNVATKDNDLIYHEAVPNVDTLPAIEKLNTVKPITFAEICTNGQADIPKIIGADIFQRLIPLSVHESSSLYSEEKAKVLRAEQGRVEAANGELQAMMESMNLIPTIDKLKRQIKGGGGFGDGSRLPDEVMRWQEEVYREERGGSGNSTDEMVAALEGLKQRVRGELDETGLMLDREQHECEGMRVKYMDQWTQEPSATLNSHIRQDIRQNRESFEKALSTDQALFARINESKRDVSSLKRPIEEVESIFAEQTISVGPRKEQQVNLIDADTTGSGGLGQLGEQVLLEKLDGILMRLRALKKERLETLEDLKSKLHADDISSLLLLNKNKETQIFQSELSKFKPLQSRLSANIQQHQQLLQDLTNEFGKLRESSQAMKSLDLTEKRKADLLKQWRRSYDLWREARDGLKRGMQFYSDLSELVTSLRSTAATFADRRSEERNQLAKKIEAEQAERGQQALREQLHRLSVSGGGTPSAHGSPAGTPVSATPGYAPAPYAGPVPNPPVPQSAPVPAARLHMDNQFNRSLLLRHLL
;
A
#
# COMPACT_ATOMS: atom_id res chain seq x y z
N MET A 1 45.58 24.34 51.49
CA MET A 1 44.18 23.96 51.75
C MET A 1 44.13 22.53 52.26
N THR A 2 43.71 22.33 53.50
CA THR A 2 43.44 21.04 54.15
C THR A 2 42.41 21.31 55.24
N SER A 3 41.22 20.72 55.14
CA SER A 3 40.10 20.93 56.07
C SER A 3 39.71 22.40 56.31
N THR A 4 39.33 23.13 55.26
CA THR A 4 38.42 24.26 55.44
C THR A 4 37.02 23.71 55.75
N THR A 5 36.54 23.90 56.99
CA THR A 5 35.16 23.63 57.43
C THR A 5 34.12 24.56 56.79
N HIS A 6 34.56 25.47 55.93
CA HIS A 6 33.78 26.54 55.32
C HIS A 6 34.14 26.62 53.83
N LEU A 7 33.15 26.40 52.96
CA LEU A 7 33.28 26.55 51.51
C LEU A 7 32.61 27.87 51.09
N ALA A 8 33.23 28.62 50.17
CA ALA A 8 32.71 29.91 49.73
C ALA A 8 31.35 29.74 49.01
N PRO A 9 30.32 30.55 49.30
CA PRO A 9 28.97 30.37 48.74
C PRO A 9 28.97 30.46 47.21
N LEU A 10 28.07 29.70 46.57
CA LEU A 10 27.86 29.66 45.13
C LEU A 10 26.62 30.47 44.73
N LEU A 11 26.68 31.18 43.60
CA LEU A 11 25.51 31.86 43.06
C LEU A 11 24.63 30.88 42.29
N HIS A 12 23.32 31.10 42.34
CA HIS A 12 22.36 30.50 41.42
C HIS A 12 21.58 31.61 40.73
N VAL A 13 21.10 31.38 39.52
CA VAL A 13 20.26 32.34 38.79
C VAL A 13 18.82 32.27 39.35
N PRO A 14 18.12 33.41 39.55
CA PRO A 14 16.70 33.39 39.89
C PRO A 14 15.85 32.91 38.71
N THR A 15 14.76 32.21 38.97
CA THR A 15 13.80 31.82 37.93
C THR A 15 12.91 33.00 37.53
N LYS A 16 12.64 33.12 36.22
CA LYS A 16 11.62 34.02 35.66
C LYS A 16 10.24 33.53 36.09
N LYS A 17 9.34 34.47 36.37
CA LYS A 17 7.91 34.20 36.63
C LYS A 17 7.12 34.36 35.33
N THR A 18 5.95 33.74 35.26
CA THR A 18 4.98 33.93 34.17
C THR A 18 3.56 33.91 34.71
N ASP A 19 2.69 34.66 34.03
CA ASP A 19 1.25 34.66 34.31
C ASP A 19 0.58 33.40 33.73
N GLU A 20 -0.72 33.26 33.98
CA GLU A 20 -1.51 32.16 33.44
C GLU A 20 -1.82 32.41 31.95
N VAL A 21 -1.80 31.35 31.14
CA VAL A 21 -2.01 31.41 29.69
C VAL A 21 -2.85 30.20 29.30
N ASP A 22 -3.97 30.44 28.63
CA ASP A 22 -4.85 29.40 28.08
C ASP A 22 -4.61 29.28 26.56
N PHE A 23 -4.23 28.08 26.12
CA PHE A 23 -4.07 27.76 24.70
C PHE A 23 -5.41 27.52 23.98
N ALA A 24 -6.48 27.18 24.71
CA ALA A 24 -7.70 26.61 24.16
C ALA A 24 -8.44 27.49 23.13
N PRO A 25 -8.63 28.80 23.31
CA PRO A 25 -9.41 29.61 22.36
C PRO A 25 -8.74 29.65 20.99
N SER A 26 -7.44 29.98 20.96
CA SER A 26 -6.66 30.12 19.73
C SER A 26 -6.38 28.78 19.05
N PHE A 27 -6.22 27.70 19.82
CA PHE A 27 -6.01 26.36 19.25
C PHE A 27 -7.29 25.79 18.66
N ARG A 28 -8.44 25.93 19.34
CA ARG A 28 -9.72 25.44 18.81
C ARG A 28 -10.11 26.18 17.53
N ALA A 29 -9.91 27.49 17.49
CA ALA A 29 -10.09 28.28 16.27
C ALA A 29 -9.19 27.80 15.12
N TYR A 30 -7.89 27.53 15.37
CA TYR A 30 -6.95 27.09 14.34
C TYR A 30 -7.19 25.66 13.85
N ILE A 31 -7.62 24.75 14.73
CA ILE A 31 -8.06 23.40 14.35
C ILE A 31 -9.26 23.50 13.39
N GLN A 32 -10.28 24.29 13.76
CA GLN A 32 -11.47 24.49 12.94
C GLN A 32 -11.16 25.17 11.59
N SER A 33 -10.30 26.19 11.55
CA SER A 33 -10.01 26.94 10.32
C SER A 33 -9.05 26.23 9.37
N THR A 34 -8.02 25.57 9.92
CA THR A 34 -6.84 25.17 9.15
C THR A 34 -6.73 23.66 8.97
N TYR A 35 -7.20 22.87 9.95
CA TYR A 35 -7.32 21.42 9.82
C TYR A 35 -8.71 20.98 9.34
N GLN A 36 -9.71 21.87 9.42
CA GLN A 36 -11.12 21.61 9.08
C GLN A 36 -11.73 20.44 9.87
N ASP A 37 -11.18 20.14 11.05
CA ASP A 37 -11.70 19.12 11.96
C ASP A 37 -12.36 19.74 13.20
N ASP A 38 -13.17 18.93 13.87
CA ASP A 38 -13.86 19.27 15.11
C ASP A 38 -12.86 19.49 16.28
N PRO A 39 -12.79 20.71 16.85
CA PRO A 39 -11.88 21.01 17.96
C PRO A 39 -12.15 20.21 19.24
N ASP A 40 -13.37 19.71 19.45
CA ASP A 40 -13.76 19.06 20.70
C ASP A 40 -13.12 17.66 20.82
N LYS A 41 -12.76 17.04 19.68
CA LYS A 41 -11.95 15.81 19.58
C LYS A 41 -10.55 15.91 20.19
N TYR A 42 -10.07 17.13 20.44
CA TYR A 42 -8.73 17.46 20.92
C TYR A 42 -8.75 18.23 22.26
N ALA A 43 -9.90 18.31 22.93
CA ALA A 43 -10.06 19.06 24.18
C ALA A 43 -9.19 18.50 25.34
N ASN A 44 -8.96 17.19 25.38
CA ASN A 44 -8.12 16.54 26.40
C ASN A 44 -6.64 16.86 26.19
N GLU A 45 -6.19 16.86 24.94
CA GLU A 45 -4.84 17.22 24.51
C GLU A 45 -4.53 18.69 24.88
N ILE A 46 -5.45 19.61 24.58
CA ILE A 46 -5.37 21.03 24.95
C ILE A 46 -5.36 21.20 26.49
N ALA A 47 -6.25 20.52 27.22
CA ALA A 47 -6.27 20.57 28.69
C ALA A 47 -4.98 20.03 29.32
N THR A 48 -4.36 19.02 28.69
CA THR A 48 -3.07 18.46 29.11
C THR A 48 -1.93 19.45 28.89
N LEU A 49 -1.91 20.19 27.77
CA LEU A 49 -0.94 21.26 27.53
C LEU A 49 -1.10 22.42 28.53
N ASN A 50 -2.33 22.89 28.76
CA ASN A 50 -2.64 23.92 29.76
C ASN A 50 -2.15 23.50 31.16
N ARG A 51 -2.45 22.26 31.58
CA ARG A 51 -1.98 21.71 32.85
C ARG A 51 -0.46 21.64 32.93
N LEU A 52 0.20 21.11 31.90
CA LEU A 52 1.66 21.00 31.86
C LEU A 52 2.34 22.37 31.97
N ARG A 53 1.77 23.41 31.34
CA ARG A 53 2.22 24.80 31.53
C ARG A 53 2.02 25.27 32.97
N GLN A 54 0.86 25.02 33.56
CA GLN A 54 0.56 25.42 34.94
C GLN A 54 1.51 24.74 35.95
N ASP A 55 1.83 23.46 35.74
CA ASP A 55 2.79 22.71 36.55
C ASP A 55 4.19 23.38 36.53
N THR A 56 4.61 24.03 35.43
CA THR A 56 5.89 24.79 35.39
C THR A 56 5.93 26.00 36.34
N ARG A 57 4.78 26.63 36.63
CA ARG A 57 4.70 27.76 37.57
C ARG A 57 4.86 27.31 39.01
N GLY A 58 4.58 26.04 39.29
CA GLY A 58 4.83 25.37 40.58
C GLY A 58 6.17 24.62 40.66
N ALA A 59 7.03 24.68 39.64
CA ALA A 59 8.27 23.91 39.58
C ALA A 59 9.24 24.27 40.72
N GLY A 60 9.69 23.25 41.45
CA GLY A 60 10.68 23.38 42.52
C GLY A 60 12.10 23.67 42.01
N LYS A 61 13.00 24.03 42.94
CA LYS A 61 14.45 24.19 42.69
C LYS A 61 15.22 22.85 42.67
N ASP A 62 14.54 21.77 42.29
CA ASP A 62 14.97 20.39 42.45
C ASP A 62 14.89 19.61 41.13
N VAL A 63 15.25 18.32 41.18
CA VAL A 63 15.21 17.44 39.99
C VAL A 63 13.77 17.28 39.46
N THR A 64 12.75 17.31 40.31
CA THR A 64 11.34 17.22 39.89
C THR A 64 10.91 18.48 39.12
N GLY A 65 11.21 19.67 39.64
CA GLY A 65 10.94 20.94 38.95
C GLY A 65 11.70 21.06 37.61
N ARG A 66 12.96 20.61 37.58
CA ARG A 66 13.77 20.49 36.35
C ARG A 66 13.07 19.63 35.29
N ASP A 67 12.52 18.48 35.69
CA ASP A 67 11.92 17.52 34.75
C ASP A 67 10.53 17.94 34.26
N ILE A 68 9.76 18.66 35.08
CA ILE A 68 8.53 19.34 34.65
C ILE A 68 8.85 20.39 33.57
N LEU A 69 9.88 21.21 33.78
CA LEU A 69 10.31 22.22 32.82
C LEU A 69 10.85 21.61 31.51
N TYR A 70 11.67 20.55 31.59
CA TYR A 70 12.11 19.81 30.40
C TYR A 70 10.93 19.19 29.62
N ARG A 71 9.94 18.63 30.32
CA ARG A 71 8.74 18.07 29.69
C ARG A 71 7.96 19.13 28.94
N TYR A 72 7.72 20.28 29.55
CA TYR A 72 7.04 21.40 28.90
C TYR A 72 7.82 21.89 27.67
N TYR A 73 9.13 22.08 27.79
CA TYR A 73 9.98 22.49 26.67
C TYR A 73 9.94 21.49 25.50
N GLY A 74 10.00 20.19 25.78
CA GLY A 74 9.90 19.15 24.75
C GLY A 74 8.56 19.15 24.01
N GLN A 75 7.46 19.33 24.75
CA GLN A 75 6.13 19.46 24.14
C GLN A 75 5.99 20.77 23.34
N LEU A 76 6.64 21.87 23.73
CA LEU A 76 6.72 23.09 22.91
C LEU A 76 7.51 22.89 21.60
N GLU A 77 8.55 22.04 21.57
CA GLU A 77 9.23 21.65 20.32
C GLU A 77 8.31 20.86 19.39
N LEU A 78 7.58 19.87 19.92
CA LEU A 78 6.61 19.05 19.16
C LEU A 78 5.38 19.86 18.69
N LEU A 79 4.98 20.86 19.46
CA LEU A 79 3.86 21.78 19.16
C LEU A 79 4.15 22.68 17.94
N ASP A 80 5.36 23.21 17.85
CA ASP A 80 5.87 24.10 16.78
C ASP A 80 5.89 23.41 15.39
N LEU A 81 5.88 22.07 15.37
CA LEU A 81 5.69 21.30 14.14
C LEU A 81 4.27 21.43 13.57
N ARG A 82 3.27 21.81 14.37
CA ARG A 82 1.84 21.79 14.03
C ARG A 82 1.20 23.18 14.05
N PHE A 83 1.40 23.91 15.14
CA PHE A 83 0.80 25.22 15.39
C PHE A 83 1.84 26.33 15.15
N PRO A 84 1.69 27.18 14.12
CA PRO A 84 2.47 28.41 13.97
C PRO A 84 1.97 29.42 15.01
N VAL A 85 2.53 29.33 16.22
CA VAL A 85 2.23 30.21 17.35
C VAL A 85 3.00 31.51 17.19
N GLU A 86 2.41 32.38 16.37
CA GLU A 86 2.80 33.74 16.06
C GLU A 86 1.56 34.65 15.97
N GLU A 87 1.76 35.97 16.04
CA GLU A 87 0.67 36.96 16.07
C GLU A 87 -0.31 36.89 14.88
N LYS A 88 0.16 36.39 13.72
CA LYS A 88 -0.61 36.32 12.47
C LYS A 88 -1.41 35.03 12.28
N ALA A 89 -1.18 34.02 13.11
CA ALA A 89 -1.84 32.72 13.01
C ALA A 89 -2.38 32.28 14.37
N VAL A 90 -1.65 31.47 15.14
CA VAL A 90 -2.12 30.98 16.45
C VAL A 90 -1.74 31.96 17.55
N LYS A 91 -2.53 33.05 17.66
CA LYS A 91 -2.28 34.17 18.57
C LYS A 91 -2.45 33.77 20.04
N VAL A 92 -1.35 33.53 20.74
CA VAL A 92 -1.31 33.24 22.20
C VAL A 92 -0.33 34.22 22.85
N LEU A 93 -0.75 34.91 23.92
CA LEU A 93 0.07 35.93 24.59
C LEU A 93 0.85 35.33 25.76
N PHE A 94 2.17 35.38 25.70
CA PHE A 94 3.06 34.90 26.77
C PHE A 94 3.64 36.09 27.54
N THR A 95 3.18 36.29 28.79
CA THR A 95 3.72 37.30 29.70
C THR A 95 4.72 36.68 30.67
N TRP A 96 5.94 37.22 30.67
CA TRP A 96 7.04 36.79 31.55
C TRP A 96 7.65 37.98 32.26
N TYR A 97 8.15 37.74 33.47
CA TYR A 97 8.84 38.73 34.28
C TYR A 97 10.35 38.55 34.13
N ASP A 98 11.07 39.65 33.99
CA ASP A 98 12.54 39.68 33.96
C ASP A 98 13.13 39.13 35.28
N ALA A 99 14.10 38.21 35.17
CA ALA A 99 14.61 37.40 36.28
C ALA A 99 15.18 38.25 37.43
N PHE A 100 15.79 39.39 37.09
CA PHE A 100 16.49 40.25 38.05
C PHE A 100 15.69 41.51 38.39
N SER A 101 15.14 42.19 37.39
CA SER A 101 14.41 43.45 37.55
C SER A 101 12.90 43.30 37.76
N GLN A 102 12.35 42.08 37.61
CA GLN A 102 10.93 41.74 37.78
C GLN A 102 9.96 42.55 36.91
N LYS A 103 10.44 43.16 35.81
CA LYS A 103 9.60 43.89 34.84
C LYS A 103 8.81 42.90 33.96
N PRO A 104 7.49 43.09 33.76
CA PRO A 104 6.68 42.25 32.87
C PRO A 104 6.94 42.60 31.40
N ILE A 105 7.09 41.57 30.56
CA ILE A 105 7.28 41.66 29.11
C ILE A 105 6.39 40.59 28.47
N SER A 106 5.63 40.98 27.44
CA SER A 106 4.63 40.11 26.80
C SER A 106 4.88 39.98 25.30
N GLN A 107 4.78 38.77 24.75
CA GLN A 107 5.01 38.47 23.33
C GLN A 107 4.04 37.41 22.81
N TYR A 108 3.73 37.45 21.51
CA TYR A 108 2.91 36.43 20.82
C TYR A 108 3.73 35.29 20.19
N SER A 109 5.01 35.15 20.55
CA SER A 109 5.94 34.22 19.90
C SER A 109 6.26 33.03 20.80
N ILE A 110 6.04 31.80 20.30
CA ILE A 110 6.49 30.58 20.96
C ILE A 110 8.01 30.52 21.17
N ALA A 111 8.81 31.21 20.35
CA ALA A 111 10.25 31.31 20.57
C ALA A 111 10.58 32.05 21.87
N TYR A 112 9.75 33.02 22.30
CA TYR A 112 9.92 33.70 23.59
C TYR A 112 9.57 32.79 24.77
N GLU A 113 8.45 32.07 24.68
CA GLU A 113 8.04 31.05 25.68
C GLU A 113 9.12 29.97 25.85
N LYS A 114 9.69 29.49 24.74
CA LYS A 114 10.81 28.54 24.71
C LYS A 114 12.06 29.11 25.38
N ALA A 115 12.51 30.31 25.00
CA ALA A 115 13.69 30.94 25.60
C ALA A 115 13.53 31.14 27.12
N CYS A 116 12.36 31.58 27.58
CA CYS A 116 12.06 31.74 29.00
C CYS A 116 12.00 30.40 29.75
N THR A 117 11.48 29.35 29.12
CA THR A 117 11.46 28.00 29.68
C THR A 117 12.89 27.45 29.82
N ILE A 118 13.74 27.56 28.79
CA ILE A 118 15.16 27.16 28.85
C ILE A 118 15.91 27.94 29.94
N PHE A 119 15.64 29.24 30.08
CA PHE A 119 16.22 30.06 31.15
C PHE A 119 15.85 29.52 32.54
N ASN A 120 14.58 29.12 32.74
CA ASN A 120 14.15 28.51 33.99
C ASN A 120 14.75 27.11 34.24
N ILE A 121 14.96 26.30 33.20
CA ILE A 121 15.72 25.04 33.31
C ILE A 121 17.17 25.34 33.76
N ALA A 122 17.83 26.30 33.12
CA ALA A 122 19.20 26.69 33.45
C ALA A 122 19.33 27.26 34.88
N ALA A 123 18.38 28.11 35.29
CA ALA A 123 18.28 28.64 36.65
C ALA A 123 18.03 27.52 37.68
N THR A 124 17.18 26.54 37.37
CA THR A 124 16.93 25.37 38.21
C THR A 124 18.18 24.48 38.32
N CYS A 125 18.87 24.19 37.22
CA CYS A 125 20.17 23.49 37.22
C CYS A 125 21.21 24.22 38.08
N SER A 126 21.33 25.55 37.95
CA SER A 126 22.23 26.35 38.80
C SER A 126 21.84 26.31 40.29
N SER A 127 20.53 26.21 40.59
CA SER A 127 20.01 26.09 41.96
C SER A 127 20.33 24.72 42.54
N ILE A 128 20.09 23.64 41.80
CA ILE A 128 20.46 22.27 42.18
C ILE A 128 21.96 22.21 42.48
N ALA A 129 22.80 22.80 41.63
CA ALA A 129 24.26 22.82 41.79
C ALA A 129 24.71 23.59 43.04
N ALA A 130 24.20 24.82 43.25
CA ALA A 130 24.57 25.66 44.38
C ALA A 130 24.10 25.12 45.74
N LEU A 131 23.09 24.25 45.76
CA LEU A 131 22.51 23.65 46.97
C LEU A 131 23.09 22.24 47.31
N GLN A 132 24.07 21.72 46.54
CA GLN A 132 24.69 20.42 46.86
C GLN A 132 25.58 20.46 48.10
N ASN A 133 25.62 19.35 48.85
CA ASN A 133 26.65 19.15 49.89
C ASN A 133 28.03 18.93 49.26
N ARG A 134 28.81 20.00 49.08
CA ARG A 134 30.17 19.94 48.52
C ARG A 134 31.23 19.37 49.46
N PHE A 135 30.90 19.04 50.71
CA PHE A 135 31.80 18.23 51.55
C PHE A 135 31.84 16.76 51.12
N GLU A 136 30.85 16.29 50.36
CA GLU A 136 30.80 14.94 49.79
C GLU A 136 31.28 14.91 48.33
N PRO A 137 32.11 13.92 47.93
CA PRO A 137 32.52 13.76 46.53
C PRO A 137 31.35 13.57 45.55
N ALA A 138 30.23 12.99 46.01
CA ALA A 138 29.00 12.85 45.24
C ALA A 138 28.33 14.21 44.97
N GLY A 139 28.21 15.06 46.00
CA GLY A 139 27.67 16.41 45.88
C GLY A 139 28.54 17.31 45.01
N LEU A 140 29.88 17.23 45.13
CA LEU A 140 30.81 17.95 44.24
C LEU A 140 30.68 17.53 42.78
N LYS A 141 30.66 16.22 42.49
CA LYS A 141 30.44 15.71 41.11
C LYS A 141 29.11 16.20 40.54
N THR A 142 28.08 16.25 41.39
CA THR A 142 26.74 16.71 41.01
C THR A 142 26.74 18.22 40.73
N ALA A 143 27.32 19.05 41.59
CA ALA A 143 27.43 20.50 41.38
C ALA A 143 28.24 20.84 40.12
N TYR A 144 29.40 20.20 39.95
CA TYR A 144 30.25 20.33 38.76
C TYR A 144 29.46 20.08 37.47
N ASN A 145 28.77 18.94 37.37
CA ASN A 145 27.95 18.60 36.20
C ASN A 145 26.81 19.61 35.97
N TYR A 146 26.06 19.98 37.01
CA TYR A 146 24.90 20.87 36.86
C TYR A 146 25.26 22.33 36.54
N PHE A 147 26.45 22.81 36.94
CA PHE A 147 26.95 24.11 36.49
C PHE A 147 27.36 24.09 35.01
N GLN A 148 28.05 23.05 34.54
CA GLN A 148 28.31 22.88 33.10
C GLN A 148 26.99 22.77 32.30
N ALA A 149 25.98 22.13 32.87
CA ALA A 149 24.64 22.02 32.27
C ALA A 149 23.93 23.38 32.15
N ALA A 150 23.93 24.17 33.23
CA ALA A 150 23.38 25.52 33.21
C ALA A 150 24.10 26.40 32.18
N ALA A 151 25.44 26.33 32.11
CA ALA A 151 26.24 27.02 31.09
C ALA A 151 25.85 26.60 29.65
N GLY A 152 25.61 25.32 29.39
CA GLY A 152 25.17 24.82 28.08
C GLY A 152 23.78 25.30 27.68
N LEU A 153 22.84 25.32 28.63
CA LEU A 153 21.48 25.82 28.40
C LEU A 153 21.47 27.34 28.15
N PHE A 154 22.25 28.12 28.91
CA PHE A 154 22.41 29.55 28.66
C PHE A 154 23.10 29.83 27.30
N ALA A 155 24.16 29.10 26.95
CA ALA A 155 24.81 29.23 25.64
C ALA A 155 23.81 28.95 24.48
N TYR A 156 23.01 27.90 24.60
CA TYR A 156 21.96 27.58 23.63
C TYR A 156 20.92 28.71 23.46
N ILE A 157 20.59 29.46 24.53
CA ILE A 157 19.73 30.65 24.41
C ILE A 157 20.41 31.72 23.52
N ASN A 158 21.67 32.07 23.83
CA ASN A 158 22.41 33.09 23.10
C ASN A 158 22.58 32.76 21.61
N ASP A 159 22.78 31.48 21.28
CA ASP A 159 23.06 31.04 19.91
C ASP A 159 21.81 30.93 19.04
N ASN A 160 20.64 30.62 19.62
CA ASN A 160 19.41 30.36 18.85
C ASN A 160 18.35 31.48 18.97
N PHE A 161 18.37 32.31 20.01
CA PHE A 161 17.34 33.32 20.30
C PHE A 161 17.91 34.75 20.22
N LEU A 162 18.43 35.09 19.04
CA LEU A 162 19.25 36.29 18.75
C LEU A 162 18.57 37.65 18.98
N HIS A 163 17.24 37.68 19.16
CA HIS A 163 16.40 38.88 19.30
C HIS A 163 15.66 38.89 20.65
N ALA A 164 16.42 38.91 21.75
CA ALA A 164 15.87 38.95 23.11
C ALA A 164 15.09 40.25 23.39
N PRO A 165 13.83 40.19 23.88
CA PRO A 165 13.04 41.36 24.22
C PRO A 165 13.23 41.82 25.68
N SER A 166 14.01 41.10 26.48
CA SER A 166 14.26 41.37 27.90
C SER A 166 15.76 41.42 28.21
N VAL A 167 16.14 42.15 29.26
CA VAL A 167 17.56 42.40 29.59
C VAL A 167 18.21 41.13 30.12
N ASP A 168 17.49 40.33 30.92
CA ASP A 168 17.96 39.03 31.40
C ASP A 168 18.32 38.03 30.28
N LEU A 169 17.62 38.09 29.14
CA LEU A 169 17.87 37.29 27.94
C LEU A 169 18.84 37.94 26.94
N SER A 170 19.32 39.17 27.18
CA SER A 170 20.28 39.84 26.29
C SER A 170 21.60 39.06 26.16
N ARG A 171 22.31 39.21 25.03
CA ARG A 171 23.53 38.43 24.77
C ARG A 171 24.60 38.64 25.84
N ASP A 172 24.82 39.87 26.29
CA ASP A 172 25.80 40.19 27.32
C ASP A 172 25.40 39.63 28.70
N SER A 173 24.11 39.67 29.03
CA SER A 173 23.56 39.04 30.24
C SER A 173 23.80 37.53 30.21
N ILE A 174 23.34 36.87 29.14
CA ILE A 174 23.44 35.41 28.99
C ILE A 174 24.90 34.96 28.92
N LYS A 175 25.78 35.67 28.21
CA LYS A 175 27.22 35.40 28.19
C LYS A 175 27.84 35.50 29.59
N THR A 176 27.52 36.56 30.35
CA THR A 176 28.00 36.72 31.73
C THR A 176 27.53 35.57 32.63
N LEU A 177 26.29 35.09 32.44
CA LEU A 177 25.77 33.91 33.14
C LEU A 177 26.47 32.61 32.72
N VAL A 178 26.77 32.39 31.43
CA VAL A 178 27.57 31.25 30.96
C VAL A 178 28.95 31.24 31.64
N GLU A 179 29.65 32.38 31.64
CA GLU A 179 30.98 32.49 32.24
C GLU A 179 30.94 32.30 33.77
N LEU A 180 29.91 32.81 34.46
CA LEU A 180 29.70 32.61 35.90
C LEU A 180 29.46 31.13 36.24
N MET A 181 28.60 30.44 35.48
CA MET A 181 28.35 29.01 35.68
C MET A 181 29.62 28.18 35.44
N LEU A 182 30.40 28.49 34.40
CA LEU A 182 31.67 27.79 34.15
C LEU A 182 32.72 28.09 35.24
N ALA A 183 32.83 29.33 35.73
CA ALA A 183 33.75 29.66 36.83
C ALA A 183 33.42 28.87 38.10
N GLN A 184 32.13 28.71 38.41
CA GLN A 184 31.66 27.90 39.53
C GLN A 184 31.85 26.38 39.33
N ALA A 185 31.76 25.88 38.10
CA ALA A 185 32.16 24.50 37.80
C ALA A 185 33.67 24.29 38.01
N GLN A 186 34.51 25.22 37.58
CA GLN A 186 35.96 25.15 37.75
C GLN A 186 36.38 25.24 39.23
N GLU A 187 35.67 26.03 40.05
CA GLU A 187 35.78 26.03 41.51
C GLU A 187 35.48 24.64 42.11
N CYS A 188 34.36 24.01 41.75
CA CYS A 188 34.01 22.66 42.23
C CYS A 188 35.08 21.61 41.82
N MET A 189 35.74 21.80 40.69
CA MET A 189 36.85 20.94 40.24
C MET A 189 38.12 21.14 41.10
N ILE A 190 38.42 22.36 41.54
CA ILE A 190 39.51 22.62 42.48
C ILE A 190 39.21 22.01 43.84
N GLU A 191 38.01 22.22 44.38
CA GLU A 191 37.56 21.64 45.65
C GLU A 191 37.71 20.10 45.63
N LYS A 192 37.31 19.46 44.53
CA LYS A 192 37.53 18.02 44.31
C LYS A 192 39.02 17.65 44.31
N MET A 193 39.87 18.36 43.57
CA MET A 193 41.32 18.05 43.52
C MET A 193 41.99 18.21 44.89
N VAL A 194 41.54 19.17 45.70
CA VAL A 194 41.99 19.38 47.08
C VAL A 194 41.49 18.26 48.01
N GLN A 195 40.25 17.78 47.87
CA GLN A 195 39.77 16.58 48.59
C GLN A 195 40.53 15.31 48.21
N GLU A 196 40.88 15.15 46.93
CA GLU A 196 41.77 14.09 46.42
C GLU A 196 43.25 14.28 46.84
N LYS A 197 43.55 15.27 47.71
CA LYS A 197 44.88 15.61 48.26
C LYS A 197 45.94 15.99 47.22
N LYS A 198 45.54 16.33 45.99
CA LYS A 198 46.44 16.76 44.92
C LYS A 198 46.97 18.18 45.20
N LYS A 199 48.23 18.43 44.85
CA LYS A 199 48.96 19.68 45.11
C LYS A 199 49.88 20.03 43.93
N GLY A 200 50.65 21.11 44.06
CA GLY A 200 51.62 21.54 43.06
C GLY A 200 50.98 22.09 41.77
N ALA A 201 51.73 21.98 40.67
CA ALA A 201 51.49 22.71 39.43
C ALA A 201 50.07 22.55 38.85
N LEU A 202 49.47 21.35 38.89
CA LEU A 202 48.13 21.13 38.33
C LEU A 202 47.08 22.04 38.99
N VAL A 203 47.05 22.08 40.33
CA VAL A 203 46.07 22.90 41.07
C VAL A 203 46.36 24.39 40.88
N ALA A 204 47.64 24.78 40.75
CA ALA A 204 48.03 26.15 40.43
C ALA A 204 47.46 26.62 39.09
N LYS A 205 47.59 25.80 38.03
CA LYS A 205 47.07 26.11 36.69
C LYS A 205 45.54 26.21 36.64
N LEU A 206 44.85 25.33 37.38
CA LEU A 206 43.38 25.35 37.50
C LEU A 206 42.89 26.59 38.27
N ALA A 207 43.55 26.96 39.37
CA ALA A 207 43.23 28.15 40.16
C ALA A 207 43.52 29.45 39.40
N ALA A 208 44.62 29.54 38.64
CA ALA A 208 44.93 30.68 37.79
C ALA A 208 43.87 30.90 36.70
N GLN A 209 43.34 29.82 36.12
CA GLN A 209 42.20 29.90 35.19
C GLN A 209 40.90 30.32 35.92
N THR A 210 40.63 29.80 37.12
CA THR A 210 39.41 30.14 37.88
C THR A 210 39.39 31.62 38.28
N ALA A 211 40.54 32.15 38.72
CA ALA A 211 40.72 33.58 38.99
C ALA A 211 40.48 34.43 37.75
N HIS A 212 40.99 34.00 36.58
CA HIS A 212 40.77 34.67 35.31
C HIS A 212 39.30 34.67 34.89
N MET A 213 38.61 33.53 35.02
CA MET A 213 37.19 33.41 34.66
C MET A 213 36.32 34.28 35.57
N TYR A 214 36.55 34.30 36.88
CA TYR A 214 35.86 35.26 37.77
C TYR A 214 36.23 36.72 37.48
N GLY A 215 37.41 37.01 36.92
CA GLY A 215 37.76 38.32 36.37
C GLY A 215 36.86 38.72 35.20
N ASN A 216 36.77 37.87 34.17
CA ASN A 216 35.91 38.13 33.01
C ASN A 216 34.42 38.29 33.40
N VAL A 217 33.96 37.49 34.39
CA VAL A 217 32.61 37.61 34.97
C VAL A 217 32.44 38.95 35.70
N LEU A 218 33.46 39.45 36.40
CA LEU A 218 33.40 40.77 37.05
C LEU A 218 33.25 41.88 36.00
N ASP A 219 33.99 41.80 34.89
CA ASP A 219 33.89 42.74 33.77
C ASP A 219 32.48 42.67 33.13
N GLY A 220 31.95 41.46 32.92
CA GLY A 220 30.59 41.24 32.41
C GLY A 220 29.48 41.73 33.35
N LEU A 221 29.62 41.54 34.66
CA LEU A 221 28.68 42.06 35.67
C LEU A 221 28.73 43.59 35.82
N THR A 222 29.83 44.23 35.43
CA THR A 222 30.02 45.70 35.54
C THR A 222 29.82 46.44 34.22
N ASN A 223 29.71 45.75 33.08
CA ASN A 223 29.35 46.30 31.77
C ASN A 223 28.07 47.16 31.83
N ASP A 224 28.16 48.43 31.43
CA ASP A 224 27.07 49.43 31.48
C ASP A 224 25.75 48.97 30.82
N ALA A 225 25.81 48.07 29.83
CA ALA A 225 24.62 47.53 29.17
C ALA A 225 23.74 46.66 30.09
N VAL A 226 24.34 46.04 31.12
CA VAL A 226 23.67 45.03 31.98
C VAL A 226 23.89 45.26 33.49
N SER A 227 24.83 46.10 33.90
CA SER A 227 25.20 46.31 35.31
C SER A 227 24.03 46.72 36.20
N SER A 228 23.03 47.42 35.65
CA SER A 228 21.81 47.83 36.34
C SER A 228 20.86 46.69 36.73
N GLN A 229 21.00 45.49 36.16
CA GLN A 229 20.16 44.33 36.52
C GLN A 229 20.77 43.53 37.69
N PHE A 230 22.10 43.47 37.81
CA PHE A 230 22.77 42.57 38.75
C PHE A 230 22.86 43.17 40.15
N GLN A 231 22.60 42.35 41.17
CA GLN A 231 22.74 42.79 42.56
C GLN A 231 24.20 43.07 42.89
N LYS A 232 24.50 44.20 43.56
CA LYS A 232 25.87 44.54 43.97
C LYS A 232 26.57 43.45 44.79
N ALA A 233 25.83 42.65 45.55
CA ALA A 233 26.36 41.48 46.26
C ALA A 233 27.01 40.44 45.32
N TRP A 234 26.51 40.27 44.09
CA TRP A 234 27.14 39.39 43.10
C TRP A 234 28.50 39.93 42.65
N VAL A 235 28.56 41.24 42.35
CA VAL A 235 29.79 41.95 41.96
C VAL A 235 30.86 41.83 43.06
N ASP A 236 30.49 42.14 44.31
CA ASP A 236 31.41 42.09 45.44
C ASP A 236 31.86 40.65 45.75
N LEU A 237 30.96 39.64 45.66
CA LEU A 237 31.30 38.23 45.86
C LEU A 237 32.24 37.69 44.77
N VAL A 238 31.96 37.98 43.48
CA VAL A 238 32.81 37.56 42.37
C VAL A 238 34.20 38.20 42.46
N LYS A 239 34.27 39.49 42.86
CA LYS A 239 35.54 40.18 43.11
C LYS A 239 36.36 39.51 44.23
N ILE A 240 35.72 39.08 45.32
CA ILE A 240 36.38 38.31 46.39
C ILE A 240 36.89 36.98 45.85
N LYS A 241 36.06 36.23 45.10
CA LYS A 241 36.46 34.93 44.53
C LYS A 241 37.62 35.05 43.55
N ALA A 242 37.63 36.06 42.68
CA ALA A 242 38.74 36.31 41.77
C ALA A 242 40.08 36.46 42.53
N LYS A 243 40.11 37.30 43.57
CA LYS A 243 41.30 37.54 44.40
C LYS A 243 41.70 36.33 45.25
N HIS A 244 40.74 35.61 45.80
CA HIS A 244 40.94 34.34 46.52
C HIS A 244 41.60 33.30 45.61
N PHE A 245 41.01 32.98 44.44
CA PHE A 245 41.60 32.00 43.52
C PHE A 245 42.96 32.45 42.94
N GLN A 246 43.19 33.76 42.82
CA GLN A 246 44.51 34.29 42.47
C GLN A 246 45.56 33.94 43.55
N ALA A 247 45.26 34.19 44.83
CA ALA A 247 46.12 33.81 45.96
C ALA A 247 46.36 32.29 46.02
N VAL A 248 45.29 31.49 45.85
CA VAL A 248 45.36 30.01 45.81
C VAL A 248 46.26 29.52 44.68
N SER A 249 46.26 30.18 43.51
CA SER A 249 47.13 29.78 42.39
C SER A 249 48.62 29.91 42.71
N TYR A 250 49.02 31.02 43.35
CA TYR A 250 50.40 31.25 43.78
C TYR A 250 50.80 30.33 44.94
N TYR A 251 49.90 30.11 45.92
CA TYR A 251 50.10 29.15 47.00
C TYR A 251 50.24 27.70 46.49
N HIS A 252 49.56 27.30 45.41
CA HIS A 252 49.76 25.98 44.81
C HIS A 252 50.98 25.90 43.87
N LYS A 253 51.41 27.02 43.26
CA LYS A 253 52.68 27.12 42.50
C LYS A 253 53.91 27.00 43.42
N SER A 254 53.82 27.52 44.65
CA SER A 254 54.84 27.36 45.70
C SER A 254 55.29 25.90 45.88
N PHE A 255 54.36 24.95 46.06
CA PHE A 255 54.70 23.52 46.19
C PHE A 255 55.41 22.90 44.97
N ALA A 256 55.25 23.49 43.77
CA ALA A 256 56.01 23.04 42.61
C ALA A 256 57.45 23.56 42.67
N LEU A 257 57.63 24.84 43.00
CA LEU A 257 58.97 25.45 43.13
C LEU A 257 59.79 24.87 44.28
N GLU A 258 59.13 24.49 45.38
CA GLU A 258 59.70 23.73 46.48
C GLU A 258 60.23 22.36 46.03
N ALA A 259 59.51 21.67 45.15
CA ALA A 259 59.96 20.41 44.54
C ALA A 259 61.03 20.61 43.45
N ASP A 260 60.99 21.74 42.74
CA ASP A 260 62.01 22.18 41.78
C ASP A 260 63.28 22.73 42.47
N GLY A 261 63.29 22.84 43.82
CA GLY A 261 64.42 23.33 44.62
C GLY A 261 64.66 24.84 44.58
N LYS A 262 63.71 25.64 44.08
CA LYS A 262 63.83 27.09 43.85
C LYS A 262 63.26 27.90 45.04
N SER A 263 64.04 28.05 46.09
CA SER A 263 63.63 28.65 47.37
C SER A 263 63.35 30.16 47.26
N GLY A 264 64.15 30.90 46.50
CA GLY A 264 63.98 32.35 46.32
C GLY A 264 62.69 32.71 45.56
N GLU A 265 62.41 31.99 44.47
CA GLU A 265 61.15 32.11 43.71
C GLU A 265 59.94 31.69 44.56
N ASN A 266 60.08 30.66 45.40
CA ASN A 266 59.03 30.19 46.30
C ASN A 266 58.63 31.29 47.32
N VAL A 267 59.60 31.93 47.97
CA VAL A 267 59.36 33.06 48.91
C VAL A 267 58.71 34.25 48.22
N ALA A 268 59.12 34.58 46.98
CA ALA A 268 58.52 35.65 46.20
C ALA A 268 57.02 35.38 45.92
N HIS A 269 56.70 34.20 45.38
CA HIS A 269 55.32 33.83 45.09
C HIS A 269 54.45 33.71 46.35
N LEU A 270 54.97 33.18 47.46
CA LEU A 270 54.24 33.13 48.73
C LEU A 270 53.97 34.53 49.31
N THR A 271 54.90 35.47 49.15
CA THR A 271 54.71 36.86 49.57
C THR A 271 53.62 37.58 48.77
N HIS A 272 53.54 37.33 47.46
CA HIS A 272 52.46 37.86 46.62
C HIS A 272 51.11 37.16 46.89
N ALA A 273 51.11 35.84 47.17
CA ALA A 273 49.92 35.13 47.63
C ALA A 273 49.37 35.71 48.95
N GLU A 274 50.25 36.06 49.89
CA GLU A 274 49.88 36.69 51.16
C GLU A 274 49.21 38.06 50.95
N ALA A 275 49.75 38.88 50.04
CA ALA A 275 49.17 40.19 49.71
C ALA A 275 47.75 40.06 49.11
N LEU A 276 47.55 39.14 48.16
CA LEU A 276 46.25 38.86 47.56
C LEU A 276 45.25 38.29 48.57
N ALA A 277 45.70 37.42 49.49
CA ALA A 277 44.87 36.87 50.56
C ALA A 277 44.43 37.95 51.56
N LYS A 278 45.29 38.92 51.87
CA LYS A 278 44.94 40.11 52.69
C LYS A 278 43.88 40.97 52.01
N GLU A 279 44.00 41.19 50.69
CA GLU A 279 42.98 41.90 49.91
C GLU A 279 41.64 41.15 49.92
N ALA A 280 41.64 39.85 49.64
CA ALA A 280 40.43 39.01 49.63
C ALA A 280 39.73 38.98 51.01
N ASN A 281 40.49 38.84 52.11
CA ASN A 281 39.96 38.88 53.48
C ASN A 281 39.40 40.27 53.86
N SER A 282 40.05 41.35 53.42
CA SER A 282 39.55 42.72 53.60
C SER A 282 38.21 42.92 52.87
N LEU A 283 38.13 42.49 51.61
CA LEU A 283 36.90 42.52 50.81
C LEU A 283 35.78 41.65 51.43
N ALA A 284 36.09 40.44 51.91
CA ALA A 284 35.12 39.58 52.62
C ALA A 284 34.62 40.21 53.94
N THR A 285 35.48 40.92 54.66
CA THR A 285 35.11 41.70 55.85
C THR A 285 34.18 42.85 55.50
N ALA A 286 34.43 43.55 54.39
CA ALA A 286 33.56 44.62 53.88
C ALA A 286 32.21 44.08 53.36
N PHE A 287 32.22 42.94 52.67
CA PHE A 287 31.02 42.24 52.19
C PHE A 287 30.09 41.86 53.34
N THR A 288 30.63 41.25 54.39
CA THR A 288 29.87 40.82 55.57
C THR A 288 29.16 41.99 56.28
N LYS A 289 29.76 43.19 56.24
CA LYS A 289 29.16 44.43 56.76
C LYS A 289 28.12 45.04 55.82
N SER A 290 28.36 44.98 54.51
CA SER A 290 27.54 45.65 53.49
C SER A 290 26.31 44.84 53.08
N HIS A 291 26.40 43.51 53.13
CA HIS A 291 25.42 42.56 52.61
C HIS A 291 25.01 41.54 53.69
N SER A 292 24.80 42.00 54.92
CA SER A 292 24.56 41.15 56.11
C SER A 292 23.35 40.20 56.01
N SER A 293 22.41 40.49 55.10
CA SER A 293 21.21 39.69 54.83
C SER A 293 21.32 38.83 53.56
N PHE A 294 22.49 38.75 52.92
CA PHE A 294 22.68 38.02 51.66
C PHE A 294 22.69 36.51 51.88
N THR A 295 21.74 35.79 51.30
CA THR A 295 21.69 34.33 51.30
C THR A 295 21.69 33.76 49.89
N THR A 296 22.47 32.71 49.67
CA THR A 296 22.42 31.86 48.47
C THR A 296 21.48 30.66 48.63
N ALA A 297 20.95 30.45 49.84
CA ALA A 297 19.94 29.43 50.14
C ALA A 297 18.58 30.11 50.39
N VAL A 298 17.55 29.69 49.66
CA VAL A 298 16.17 30.08 49.95
C VAL A 298 15.59 29.08 50.94
N GLN A 299 15.43 29.50 52.19
CA GLN A 299 14.39 28.92 53.04
C GLN A 299 13.03 29.43 52.55
N THR A 300 12.13 28.51 52.21
CA THR A 300 10.71 28.82 52.06
C THR A 300 10.08 29.09 53.44
N PRO A 301 9.10 30.01 53.55
CA PRO A 301 8.60 30.46 54.84
C PRO A 301 7.59 29.45 55.46
N ALA A 302 8.09 28.51 56.27
CA ALA A 302 7.24 27.69 57.14
C ALA A 302 7.98 27.19 58.40
N SER A 303 7.33 27.34 59.55
CA SER A 303 7.61 26.72 60.88
C SER A 303 8.55 27.45 61.86
N SER A 304 8.06 27.51 63.12
CA SER A 304 8.79 27.72 64.38
C SER A 304 9.75 28.92 64.51
N SER A 305 9.15 30.05 64.90
CA SER A 305 9.66 31.01 65.90
C SER A 305 10.96 30.66 66.66
N SER A 306 12.02 31.42 66.39
CA SER A 306 13.02 31.82 67.40
C SER A 306 13.58 33.20 67.05
N SER A 307 14.06 33.95 68.04
CA SER A 307 14.27 35.40 67.95
C SER A 307 15.73 35.83 67.94
N SER A 308 15.94 37.08 67.51
CA SER A 308 17.00 38.02 67.93
C SER A 308 18.37 38.04 67.23
N SER A 309 18.93 39.26 67.22
CA SER A 309 20.33 39.64 67.02
C SER A 309 21.10 39.10 65.81
N GLY A 310 21.15 39.91 64.74
CA GLY A 310 22.40 40.51 64.26
C GLY A 310 23.55 39.62 63.73
N GLN A 311 23.39 38.30 63.65
CA GLN A 311 24.41 37.44 63.06
C GLN A 311 24.44 37.59 61.53
N PRO A 312 25.62 37.56 60.88
CA PRO A 312 25.70 37.48 59.44
C PRO A 312 25.05 36.19 58.93
N THR A 313 24.36 36.28 57.79
CA THR A 313 23.91 35.09 57.04
C THR A 313 25.03 34.07 56.86
N ALA A 314 24.70 32.78 56.98
CA ALA A 314 25.68 31.69 56.95
C ALA A 314 26.59 31.70 55.70
N ALA A 315 26.08 32.16 54.56
CA ALA A 315 26.87 32.36 53.33
C ALA A 315 27.98 33.43 53.49
N GLY A 316 27.67 34.59 54.09
CA GLY A 316 28.64 35.66 54.32
C GLY A 316 29.67 35.28 55.38
N ALA A 317 29.23 34.62 56.46
CA ALA A 317 30.13 34.06 57.47
C ALA A 317 31.08 33.00 56.89
N ALA A 318 30.57 32.05 56.11
CA ALA A 318 31.40 31.02 55.48
C ALA A 318 32.44 31.60 54.50
N LEU A 319 32.09 32.65 53.74
CA LEU A 319 33.03 33.37 52.87
C LEU A 319 34.17 34.01 53.67
N LEU A 320 33.84 34.65 54.79
CA LEU A 320 34.82 35.32 55.65
C LEU A 320 35.75 34.32 56.34
N GLU A 321 35.23 33.22 56.91
CA GLU A 321 36.08 32.21 57.53
C GLU A 321 36.94 31.45 56.52
N ALA A 322 36.46 31.22 55.28
CA ALA A 322 37.28 30.67 54.21
C ALA A 322 38.45 31.62 53.85
N ALA A 323 38.19 32.93 53.70
CA ALA A 323 39.22 33.91 53.39
C ALA A 323 40.25 34.09 54.52
N LYS A 324 39.82 34.03 55.79
CA LYS A 324 40.71 34.02 56.97
C LYS A 324 41.58 32.76 57.02
N ALA A 325 40.99 31.58 56.81
CA ALA A 325 41.69 30.31 56.86
C ALA A 325 42.82 30.27 55.82
N ASP A 326 42.53 30.64 54.57
CA ASP A 326 43.53 30.77 53.51
C ASP A 326 44.64 31.77 53.84
N LEU A 327 44.28 32.97 54.32
CA LEU A 327 45.27 33.97 54.74
C LEU A 327 46.20 33.43 55.83
N SER A 328 45.66 32.74 56.84
CA SER A 328 46.47 32.15 57.91
C SER A 328 47.44 31.10 57.40
N LEU A 329 46.97 30.20 56.53
CA LEU A 329 47.77 29.11 55.96
C LEU A 329 48.86 29.60 54.98
N ILE A 330 48.54 30.62 54.18
CA ILE A 330 49.52 31.26 53.29
C ILE A 330 50.59 32.00 54.10
N THR A 331 50.19 32.71 55.15
CA THR A 331 51.13 33.41 56.05
C THR A 331 52.04 32.42 56.79
N GLU A 332 51.50 31.32 57.33
CA GLU A 332 52.29 30.26 57.96
C GLU A 332 53.30 29.66 56.97
N ARG A 333 52.84 29.26 55.77
CA ARG A 333 53.72 28.64 54.78
C ARG A 333 54.80 29.58 54.26
N LYS A 334 54.46 30.87 54.08
CA LYS A 334 55.43 31.93 53.79
C LYS A 334 56.48 32.04 54.89
N ASN A 335 56.08 32.11 56.15
CA ASN A 335 57.01 32.28 57.27
C ASN A 335 58.00 31.11 57.38
N VAL A 336 57.54 29.87 57.13
CA VAL A 336 58.41 28.68 57.02
C VAL A 336 59.38 28.83 55.85
N ALA A 337 58.90 29.04 54.62
CA ALA A 337 59.75 29.15 53.43
C ALA A 337 60.76 30.32 53.51
N THR A 338 60.37 31.43 54.13
CA THR A 338 61.25 32.59 54.36
C THR A 338 62.35 32.22 55.34
N LYS A 339 62.01 31.62 56.49
CA LYS A 339 62.98 31.15 57.48
C LYS A 339 63.95 30.11 56.91
N ASP A 340 63.46 29.17 56.11
CA ASP A 340 64.29 28.14 55.51
C ASP A 340 65.23 28.73 54.43
N ASN A 341 64.77 29.74 53.67
CA ASN A 341 65.64 30.49 52.77
C ASN A 341 66.69 31.31 53.53
N ASP A 342 66.30 32.02 54.59
CA ASP A 342 67.18 32.91 55.37
C ASP A 342 68.21 32.16 56.24
N LEU A 343 67.99 30.86 56.52
CA LEU A 343 68.89 30.05 57.36
C LEU A 343 69.59 28.91 56.62
N ILE A 344 69.07 28.45 55.47
CA ILE A 344 69.60 27.29 54.74
C ILE A 344 70.00 27.70 53.32
N TYR A 345 69.04 28.06 52.47
CA TYR A 345 69.26 28.14 51.02
C TYR A 345 69.95 29.42 50.54
N HIS A 346 69.71 30.55 51.23
CA HIS A 346 70.26 31.88 50.92
C HIS A 346 70.04 32.35 49.47
N GLU A 347 68.98 31.89 48.80
CA GLU A 347 68.66 32.33 47.44
C GLU A 347 68.13 33.76 47.43
N ALA A 348 68.51 34.53 46.41
CA ALA A 348 67.98 35.87 46.19
C ALA A 348 66.49 35.80 45.82
N VAL A 349 65.65 36.55 46.53
CA VAL A 349 64.19 36.62 46.28
C VAL A 349 63.93 37.60 45.12
N PRO A 350 63.45 37.14 43.95
CA PRO A 350 63.20 38.00 42.79
C PRO A 350 61.88 38.78 42.92
N ASN A 351 61.73 39.87 42.16
CA ASN A 351 60.44 40.55 42.08
C ASN A 351 59.44 39.71 41.28
N VAL A 352 58.20 39.58 41.76
CA VAL A 352 57.17 38.73 41.15
C VAL A 352 56.75 39.20 39.75
N ASP A 353 56.86 40.50 39.46
CA ASP A 353 56.62 41.04 38.11
C ASP A 353 57.64 40.54 37.06
N THR A 354 58.79 40.02 37.50
CA THR A 354 59.83 39.44 36.62
C THR A 354 59.70 37.93 36.45
N LEU A 355 58.76 37.29 37.16
CA LEU A 355 58.55 35.84 37.11
C LEU A 355 57.53 35.45 36.02
N PRO A 356 57.69 34.30 35.35
CA PRO A 356 56.71 33.81 34.39
C PRO A 356 55.32 33.67 35.01
N ALA A 357 54.30 34.19 34.33
CA ALA A 357 52.91 34.06 34.74
C ALA A 357 52.48 32.58 34.83
N ILE A 358 51.59 32.27 35.78
CA ILE A 358 51.07 30.90 35.93
C ILE A 358 50.21 30.56 34.71
N GLU A 359 50.62 29.52 33.98
CA GLU A 359 49.89 28.95 32.85
C GLU A 359 48.44 28.60 33.26
N LYS A 360 47.45 29.03 32.48
CA LYS A 360 46.03 28.82 32.79
C LYS A 360 45.54 27.52 32.16
N LEU A 361 45.00 26.60 32.96
CA LEU A 361 44.40 25.36 32.48
C LEU A 361 42.88 25.39 32.64
N ASN A 362 42.15 25.41 31.53
CA ASN A 362 40.70 25.20 31.54
C ASN A 362 40.34 23.72 31.46
N THR A 363 39.43 23.27 32.33
CA THR A 363 38.87 21.90 32.32
C THR A 363 37.36 21.87 32.11
N VAL A 364 36.69 23.02 32.09
CA VAL A 364 35.23 23.11 31.92
C VAL A 364 34.84 23.62 30.54
N LYS A 365 33.77 23.04 30.00
CA LYS A 365 33.06 23.47 28.78
C LYS A 365 31.56 23.55 29.07
N PRO A 366 30.77 24.33 28.32
CA PRO A 366 29.33 24.11 28.26
C PRO A 366 29.06 22.67 27.80
N ILE A 367 28.08 21.98 28.39
CA ILE A 367 27.64 20.64 27.97
C ILE A 367 26.20 20.68 27.45
N THR A 368 25.95 19.92 26.39
CA THR A 368 24.65 19.88 25.71
C THR A 368 23.62 19.06 26.50
N PHE A 369 22.34 19.26 26.20
CA PHE A 369 21.23 18.51 26.81
C PHE A 369 21.42 16.97 26.74
N ALA A 370 21.99 16.47 25.63
CA ALA A 370 22.29 15.06 25.43
C ALA A 370 23.36 14.50 26.38
N GLU A 371 24.32 15.33 26.82
CA GLU A 371 25.45 14.92 27.68
C GLU A 371 25.09 14.91 29.18
N ILE A 372 23.92 15.44 29.57
CA ILE A 372 23.51 15.62 30.98
C ILE A 372 22.75 14.41 31.53
N CYS A 373 22.05 13.66 30.66
CA CYS A 373 21.25 12.51 31.06
C CYS A 373 22.15 11.31 31.42
N THR A 374 21.84 10.60 32.50
CA THR A 374 22.70 9.53 33.06
C THR A 374 22.93 8.34 32.13
N ASN A 375 21.98 8.05 31.23
CA ASN A 375 22.13 7.04 30.18
C ASN A 375 22.25 7.67 28.77
N GLY A 376 22.71 8.93 28.68
CA GLY A 376 22.76 9.70 27.43
C GLY A 376 21.36 9.97 26.86
N GLN A 377 21.23 10.05 25.52
CA GLN A 377 19.95 10.39 24.87
C GLN A 377 18.78 9.45 25.19
N ALA A 378 19.01 8.23 25.68
CA ALA A 378 17.98 7.21 25.90
C ALA A 378 16.94 7.55 26.99
N ASP A 379 17.21 8.53 27.86
CA ASP A 379 16.25 8.99 28.88
C ASP A 379 15.41 10.20 28.43
N ILE A 380 15.79 10.89 27.35
CA ILE A 380 15.11 12.11 26.85
C ILE A 380 13.62 11.86 26.58
N PRO A 381 13.20 10.78 25.87
CA PRO A 381 11.77 10.51 25.63
C PRO A 381 11.00 10.15 26.90
N LYS A 382 11.67 9.63 27.93
CA LYS A 382 11.03 9.28 29.22
C LYS A 382 10.71 10.54 30.03
N ILE A 383 11.54 11.57 29.94
CA ILE A 383 11.33 12.86 30.61
C ILE A 383 10.20 13.63 29.91
N ILE A 384 10.25 13.73 28.58
CA ILE A 384 9.33 14.52 27.75
C ILE A 384 7.98 13.82 27.52
N GLY A 385 7.94 12.49 27.54
CA GLY A 385 6.74 11.70 27.31
C GLY A 385 6.32 11.65 25.84
N ALA A 386 5.19 11.01 25.57
CA ALA A 386 4.58 10.96 24.25
C ALA A 386 4.09 12.34 23.78
N ASP A 387 4.08 12.56 22.47
CA ASP A 387 3.60 13.78 21.84
C ASP A 387 2.10 14.00 22.08
N ILE A 388 1.75 15.07 22.81
CA ILE A 388 0.36 15.40 23.17
C ILE A 388 -0.53 15.53 21.91
N PHE A 389 0.01 16.02 20.79
CA PHE A 389 -0.74 16.28 19.56
C PHE A 389 -0.43 15.26 18.44
N GLN A 390 0.03 14.04 18.79
CA GLN A 390 0.28 12.96 17.82
C GLN A 390 -0.88 12.71 16.83
N ARG A 391 -2.13 12.88 17.28
CA ARG A 391 -3.37 12.72 16.48
C ARG A 391 -3.66 13.88 15.53
N LEU A 392 -2.90 14.98 15.55
CA LEU A 392 -3.14 16.17 14.74
C LEU A 392 -2.01 16.33 13.73
N ILE A 393 -2.24 15.85 12.50
CA ILE A 393 -1.25 15.83 11.41
C ILE A 393 -1.64 16.91 10.39
N PRO A 394 -0.75 17.84 9.99
CA PRO A 394 -1.06 18.89 9.01
C PRO A 394 -1.52 18.31 7.67
N LEU A 395 -2.48 18.98 7.02
CA LEU A 395 -2.97 18.58 5.69
C LEU A 395 -1.84 18.39 4.67
N SER A 396 -0.83 19.26 4.66
CA SER A 396 0.35 19.11 3.80
C SER A 396 1.13 17.82 4.07
N VAL A 397 1.19 17.34 5.31
CA VAL A 397 1.85 16.06 5.64
C VAL A 397 0.98 14.88 5.15
N HIS A 398 -0.35 15.00 5.20
CA HIS A 398 -1.25 14.01 4.58
C HIS A 398 -1.14 14.00 3.05
N GLU A 399 -1.01 15.16 2.39
CA GLU A 399 -0.75 15.28 0.95
C GLU A 399 0.57 14.60 0.57
N SER A 400 1.68 14.96 1.23
CA SER A 400 3.00 14.36 0.95
C SER A 400 3.06 12.86 1.31
N SER A 401 2.37 12.41 2.36
CA SER A 401 2.27 10.98 2.71
C SER A 401 1.39 10.20 1.71
N SER A 402 0.39 10.85 1.12
CA SER A 402 -0.41 10.29 0.01
C SER A 402 0.40 10.18 -1.29
N LEU A 403 1.17 11.22 -1.64
CA LEU A 403 2.11 11.20 -2.77
C LEU A 403 3.15 10.10 -2.60
N TYR A 404 3.72 9.95 -1.39
CA TYR A 404 4.63 8.87 -1.06
C TYR A 404 3.98 7.48 -1.16
N SER A 405 2.72 7.35 -0.73
CA SER A 405 1.97 6.10 -0.84
C SER A 405 1.71 5.71 -2.30
N GLU A 406 1.53 6.68 -3.20
CA GLU A 406 1.46 6.43 -4.64
C GLU A 406 2.84 6.13 -5.27
N GLU A 407 3.94 6.72 -4.81
CA GLU A 407 5.30 6.29 -5.21
C GLU A 407 5.60 4.85 -4.75
N LYS A 408 5.23 4.49 -3.52
CA LYS A 408 5.27 3.08 -3.05
C LYS A 408 4.40 2.19 -3.94
N ALA A 409 3.19 2.61 -4.29
CA ALA A 409 2.31 1.85 -5.16
C ALA A 409 2.87 1.70 -6.59
N LYS A 410 3.55 2.71 -7.15
CA LYS A 410 4.27 2.60 -8.44
C LYS A 410 5.37 1.55 -8.39
N VAL A 411 6.20 1.56 -7.34
CA VAL A 411 7.26 0.54 -7.14
C VAL A 411 6.65 -0.86 -7.03
N LEU A 412 5.59 -1.03 -6.23
CA LEU A 412 4.93 -2.32 -6.06
C LEU A 412 4.31 -2.83 -7.37
N ARG A 413 3.55 -1.99 -8.08
CA ARG A 413 2.95 -2.33 -9.39
C ARG A 413 4.02 -2.70 -10.42
N ALA A 414 5.15 -1.99 -10.46
CA ALA A 414 6.24 -2.25 -11.39
C ALA A 414 6.92 -3.60 -11.12
N GLU A 415 7.26 -3.90 -9.86
CA GLU A 415 7.88 -5.19 -9.52
C GLU A 415 6.88 -6.36 -9.62
N GLN A 416 5.62 -6.16 -9.23
CA GLN A 416 4.55 -7.15 -9.42
C GLN A 416 4.37 -7.48 -10.90
N GLY A 417 4.28 -6.49 -11.79
CA GLY A 417 4.17 -6.71 -13.23
C GLY A 417 5.37 -7.47 -13.82
N ARG A 418 6.60 -7.24 -13.33
CA ARG A 418 7.79 -8.03 -13.71
C ARG A 418 7.71 -9.48 -13.22
N VAL A 419 7.20 -9.70 -12.01
CA VAL A 419 7.01 -11.05 -11.43
C VAL A 419 5.91 -11.81 -12.18
N GLU A 420 4.80 -11.15 -12.53
CA GLU A 420 3.70 -11.71 -13.29
C GLU A 420 4.12 -12.04 -14.72
N ALA A 421 4.81 -11.13 -15.42
CA ALA A 421 5.34 -11.38 -16.77
C ALA A 421 6.24 -12.62 -16.82
N ALA A 422 7.25 -12.72 -15.93
CA ALA A 422 8.12 -13.90 -15.87
C ALA A 422 7.40 -15.17 -15.38
N ASN A 423 6.29 -15.06 -14.64
CA ASN A 423 5.45 -16.23 -14.29
C ASN A 423 4.59 -16.70 -15.48
N GLY A 424 4.10 -15.77 -16.30
CA GLY A 424 3.39 -16.05 -17.54
C GLY A 424 4.31 -16.64 -18.61
N GLU A 425 5.54 -16.13 -18.74
CA GLU A 425 6.58 -16.65 -19.64
C GLU A 425 6.86 -18.14 -19.39
N LEU A 426 7.10 -18.51 -18.12
CA LEU A 426 7.27 -19.92 -17.71
C LEU A 426 6.06 -20.79 -18.06
N GLN A 427 4.85 -20.30 -17.79
CA GLN A 427 3.63 -21.06 -18.04
C GLN A 427 3.39 -21.25 -19.54
N ALA A 428 3.53 -20.18 -20.33
CA ALA A 428 3.41 -20.23 -21.79
C ALA A 428 4.45 -21.17 -22.42
N MET A 429 5.69 -21.23 -21.91
CA MET A 429 6.68 -22.23 -22.36
C MET A 429 6.33 -23.65 -21.94
N MET A 430 5.82 -23.87 -20.72
CA MET A 430 5.40 -25.19 -20.27
C MET A 430 4.22 -25.74 -21.10
N GLU A 431 3.26 -24.88 -21.46
CA GLU A 431 2.09 -25.21 -22.27
C GLU A 431 2.46 -25.41 -23.75
N SER A 432 3.13 -24.43 -24.38
CA SER A 432 3.44 -24.48 -25.83
C SER A 432 4.39 -25.62 -26.23
N MET A 433 5.23 -26.12 -25.32
CA MET A 433 6.09 -27.27 -25.56
C MET A 433 5.50 -28.61 -25.06
N ASN A 434 4.33 -28.61 -24.40
CA ASN A 434 3.78 -29.78 -23.68
C ASN A 434 4.84 -30.53 -22.84
N LEU A 435 5.71 -29.77 -22.17
CA LEU A 435 6.98 -30.26 -21.63
C LEU A 435 6.81 -31.41 -20.64
N ILE A 436 5.92 -31.25 -19.65
CA ILE A 436 5.71 -32.25 -18.59
C ILE A 436 5.09 -33.55 -19.14
N PRO A 437 3.94 -33.54 -19.85
CA PRO A 437 3.38 -34.75 -20.46
C PRO A 437 4.37 -35.49 -21.36
N THR A 438 5.15 -34.76 -22.17
CA THR A 438 6.12 -35.36 -23.10
C THR A 438 7.29 -36.00 -22.36
N ILE A 439 7.84 -35.32 -21.35
CA ILE A 439 8.92 -35.85 -20.50
C ILE A 439 8.46 -37.11 -19.76
N ASP A 440 7.25 -37.13 -19.19
CA ASP A 440 6.76 -38.28 -18.43
C ASP A 440 6.39 -39.48 -19.33
N LYS A 441 5.86 -39.25 -20.54
CA LYS A 441 5.69 -40.30 -21.57
C LYS A 441 7.04 -40.89 -21.97
N LEU A 442 8.05 -40.05 -22.26
CA LEU A 442 9.37 -40.50 -22.68
C LEU A 442 10.10 -41.27 -21.55
N LYS A 443 10.00 -40.81 -20.30
CA LYS A 443 10.48 -41.53 -19.10
C LYS A 443 9.83 -42.90 -18.94
N ARG A 444 8.53 -43.06 -19.24
CA ARG A 444 7.84 -44.37 -19.22
C ARG A 444 8.35 -45.30 -20.32
N GLN A 445 8.50 -44.78 -21.54
CA GLN A 445 9.00 -45.53 -22.71
C GLN A 445 10.44 -46.01 -22.53
N ILE A 446 11.34 -45.15 -22.03
CA ILE A 446 12.77 -45.46 -21.85
C ILE A 446 13.02 -46.47 -20.71
N LYS A 447 12.19 -46.50 -19.66
CA LYS A 447 12.35 -47.39 -18.50
C LYS A 447 11.93 -48.86 -18.73
N GLY A 448 11.70 -49.27 -19.99
CA GLY A 448 11.32 -50.65 -20.33
C GLY A 448 9.93 -51.06 -19.84
N GLY A 449 9.10 -50.10 -19.42
CA GLY A 449 7.73 -50.32 -18.93
C GLY A 449 6.76 -50.62 -20.08
N GLY A 450 6.97 -51.72 -20.80
CA GLY A 450 6.15 -52.18 -21.94
C GLY A 450 4.74 -52.66 -21.59
N GLY A 451 4.11 -52.06 -20.58
CA GLY A 451 2.74 -52.36 -20.17
C GLY A 451 1.72 -51.72 -21.10
N PHE A 452 0.87 -52.55 -21.73
CA PHE A 452 -0.38 -52.10 -22.33
C PHE A 452 -1.25 -51.42 -21.26
N GLY A 453 -1.32 -50.08 -21.27
CA GLY A 453 -2.08 -49.32 -20.27
C GLY A 453 -2.52 -47.93 -20.74
N ASP A 454 -1.57 -47.06 -21.09
CA ASP A 454 -1.84 -45.65 -21.43
C ASP A 454 -2.09 -45.44 -22.94
N GLY A 455 -1.59 -46.36 -23.77
CA GLY A 455 -1.79 -46.33 -25.22
C GLY A 455 -3.21 -46.68 -25.67
N SER A 456 -3.93 -47.49 -24.86
CA SER A 456 -5.19 -48.15 -25.26
C SER A 456 -6.46 -47.50 -24.72
N ARG A 457 -6.35 -46.56 -23.77
CA ARG A 457 -7.51 -45.94 -23.13
C ARG A 457 -8.18 -44.96 -24.10
N LEU A 458 -9.48 -45.11 -24.34
CA LEU A 458 -10.25 -44.14 -25.13
C LEU A 458 -10.27 -42.77 -24.42
N PRO A 459 -10.18 -41.65 -25.16
CA PRO A 459 -10.47 -40.34 -24.60
C PRO A 459 -11.93 -40.22 -24.17
N ASP A 460 -12.20 -39.49 -23.08
CA ASP A 460 -13.52 -39.40 -22.46
C ASP A 460 -14.60 -38.86 -23.42
N GLU A 461 -14.22 -38.00 -24.39
CA GLU A 461 -15.12 -37.54 -25.47
C GLU A 461 -15.67 -38.72 -26.30
N VAL A 462 -14.82 -39.70 -26.62
CA VAL A 462 -15.18 -40.88 -27.41
C VAL A 462 -15.99 -41.86 -26.58
N MET A 463 -15.68 -42.02 -25.30
CA MET A 463 -16.52 -42.83 -24.40
C MET A 463 -17.94 -42.28 -24.34
N ARG A 464 -18.11 -40.95 -24.28
CA ARG A 464 -19.43 -40.31 -24.33
C ARG A 464 -20.12 -40.47 -25.69
N TRP A 465 -19.41 -40.32 -26.81
CA TRP A 465 -19.98 -40.56 -28.15
C TRP A 465 -20.42 -42.01 -28.34
N GLN A 466 -19.61 -42.96 -27.86
CA GLN A 466 -19.93 -44.39 -27.84
C GLN A 466 -21.17 -44.64 -26.98
N GLU A 467 -21.25 -44.07 -25.77
CA GLU A 467 -22.40 -44.27 -24.88
C GLU A 467 -23.70 -43.67 -25.47
N GLU A 468 -23.65 -42.47 -26.05
CA GLU A 468 -24.82 -41.82 -26.67
C GLU A 468 -25.32 -42.66 -27.86
N VAL A 469 -24.43 -43.06 -28.80
CA VAL A 469 -24.77 -43.95 -29.93
C VAL A 469 -25.29 -45.31 -29.46
N TYR A 470 -24.62 -45.96 -28.51
CA TYR A 470 -24.96 -47.29 -28.02
C TYR A 470 -26.32 -47.31 -27.31
N ARG A 471 -26.61 -46.29 -26.50
CA ARG A 471 -27.90 -46.10 -25.82
C ARG A 471 -29.03 -45.81 -26.82
N GLU A 472 -28.79 -44.91 -27.77
CA GLU A 472 -29.77 -44.47 -28.77
C GLU A 472 -30.12 -45.54 -29.81
N GLU A 473 -29.19 -46.45 -30.13
CA GLU A 473 -29.39 -47.52 -31.12
C GLU A 473 -29.82 -48.87 -30.52
N ARG A 474 -29.54 -49.13 -29.23
CA ARG A 474 -29.92 -50.40 -28.56
C ARG A 474 -31.27 -50.31 -27.81
N GLY A 475 -31.86 -49.12 -27.72
CA GLY A 475 -33.18 -48.92 -27.12
C GLY A 475 -34.30 -49.53 -27.96
N GLY A 476 -34.78 -50.71 -27.57
CA GLY A 476 -35.86 -51.47 -28.23
C GLY A 476 -37.25 -50.83 -28.11
N SER A 477 -37.39 -49.61 -28.61
CA SER A 477 -38.56 -48.72 -28.48
C SER A 477 -38.97 -48.12 -29.84
N GLY A 478 -38.56 -48.72 -30.95
CA GLY A 478 -38.75 -48.17 -32.30
C GLY A 478 -37.84 -46.98 -32.64
N ASN A 479 -36.76 -46.80 -31.87
CA ASN A 479 -35.89 -45.64 -31.89
C ASN A 479 -34.50 -45.90 -32.53
N SER A 480 -34.24 -47.05 -33.17
CA SER A 480 -33.03 -47.18 -33.99
C SER A 480 -33.10 -46.26 -35.21
N THR A 481 -31.98 -45.72 -35.66
CA THR A 481 -31.92 -44.88 -36.86
C THR A 481 -32.47 -45.61 -38.10
N ASP A 482 -32.22 -46.92 -38.24
CA ASP A 482 -32.74 -47.71 -39.36
C ASP A 482 -34.28 -47.96 -39.22
N GLU A 483 -34.84 -47.99 -38.00
CA GLU A 483 -36.30 -48.07 -37.75
C GLU A 483 -37.01 -46.73 -38.03
N MET A 484 -36.42 -45.60 -37.60
CA MET A 484 -36.95 -44.26 -37.87
C MET A 484 -37.03 -43.98 -39.38
N VAL A 485 -36.05 -44.44 -40.16
CA VAL A 485 -36.07 -44.36 -41.63
C VAL A 485 -37.27 -45.14 -42.21
N ALA A 486 -37.54 -46.36 -41.72
CA ALA A 486 -38.67 -47.16 -42.18
C ALA A 486 -40.03 -46.56 -41.79
N ALA A 487 -40.15 -46.00 -40.58
CA ALA A 487 -41.36 -45.32 -40.11
C ALA A 487 -41.69 -44.06 -40.93
N LEU A 488 -40.67 -43.25 -41.24
CA LEU A 488 -40.79 -42.05 -42.07
C LEU A 488 -41.22 -42.38 -43.51
N GLU A 489 -40.70 -43.46 -44.08
CA GLU A 489 -41.13 -43.95 -45.40
C GLU A 489 -42.57 -44.49 -45.39
N GLY A 490 -43.00 -45.16 -44.31
CA GLY A 490 -44.40 -45.57 -44.13
C GLY A 490 -45.38 -44.39 -44.05
N LEU A 491 -45.00 -43.30 -43.36
CA LEU A 491 -45.82 -42.08 -43.31
C LEU A 491 -45.93 -41.41 -44.69
N LYS A 492 -44.83 -41.34 -45.46
CA LYS A 492 -44.86 -40.79 -46.83
C LYS A 492 -45.86 -41.49 -47.74
N GLN A 493 -45.85 -42.82 -47.70
CA GLN A 493 -46.73 -43.64 -48.54
C GLN A 493 -48.20 -43.44 -48.17
N ARG A 494 -48.52 -43.25 -46.88
CA ARG A 494 -49.86 -42.88 -46.42
C ARG A 494 -50.29 -41.49 -46.93
N VAL A 495 -49.49 -40.46 -46.66
CA VAL A 495 -49.78 -39.07 -47.07
C VAL A 495 -50.03 -38.98 -48.58
N ARG A 496 -49.19 -39.64 -49.38
CA ARG A 496 -49.36 -39.71 -50.84
C ARG A 496 -50.65 -40.43 -51.23
N GLY A 497 -50.90 -41.60 -50.66
CA GLY A 497 -52.11 -42.39 -50.95
C GLY A 497 -53.40 -41.63 -50.64
N GLU A 498 -53.47 -40.94 -49.50
CA GLU A 498 -54.65 -40.15 -49.13
C GLU A 498 -54.83 -38.89 -50.00
N LEU A 499 -53.75 -38.21 -50.42
CA LEU A 499 -53.83 -37.10 -51.39
C LEU A 499 -54.29 -37.56 -52.78
N ASP A 500 -53.84 -38.74 -53.22
CA ASP A 500 -54.22 -39.34 -54.51
C ASP A 500 -55.68 -39.83 -54.48
N GLU A 501 -56.13 -40.47 -53.39
CA GLU A 501 -57.54 -40.86 -53.19
C GLU A 501 -58.48 -39.65 -53.11
N THR A 502 -58.10 -38.61 -52.36
CA THR A 502 -58.93 -37.41 -52.14
C THR A 502 -59.13 -36.62 -53.44
N GLY A 503 -58.09 -36.51 -54.29
CA GLY A 503 -58.24 -35.90 -55.61
C GLY A 503 -59.22 -36.67 -56.49
N LEU A 504 -59.05 -37.99 -56.55
CA LEU A 504 -59.87 -38.88 -57.38
C LEU A 504 -61.33 -38.95 -56.91
N MET A 505 -61.59 -38.74 -55.61
CA MET A 505 -62.94 -38.61 -55.05
C MET A 505 -63.68 -37.37 -55.59
N LEU A 506 -63.00 -36.21 -55.67
CA LEU A 506 -63.56 -34.98 -56.24
C LEU A 506 -63.76 -35.09 -57.76
N ASP A 507 -62.87 -35.80 -58.45
CA ASP A 507 -63.00 -36.07 -59.89
C ASP A 507 -64.23 -36.95 -60.20
N ARG A 508 -64.52 -37.95 -59.35
CA ARG A 508 -65.75 -38.77 -59.46
C ARG A 508 -67.01 -37.94 -59.27
N GLU A 509 -67.11 -37.17 -58.17
CA GLU A 509 -68.31 -36.36 -57.90
C GLU A 509 -68.59 -35.36 -59.01
N GLN A 510 -67.55 -34.70 -59.51
CA GLN A 510 -67.66 -33.76 -60.62
C GLN A 510 -68.15 -34.45 -61.90
N HIS A 511 -67.55 -35.59 -62.27
CA HIS A 511 -67.95 -36.35 -63.45
C HIS A 511 -69.41 -36.82 -63.38
N GLU A 512 -69.86 -37.28 -62.21
CA GLU A 512 -71.26 -37.66 -61.97
C GLU A 512 -72.22 -36.48 -62.02
N CYS A 513 -71.83 -35.30 -61.50
CA CYS A 513 -72.63 -34.06 -61.59
C CYS A 513 -72.77 -33.58 -63.05
N GLU A 514 -71.68 -33.63 -63.82
CA GLU A 514 -71.66 -33.30 -65.25
C GLU A 514 -72.48 -34.32 -66.06
N GLY A 515 -72.37 -35.62 -65.75
CA GLY A 515 -73.17 -36.69 -66.36
C GLY A 515 -74.67 -36.52 -66.14
N MET A 516 -75.11 -36.13 -64.94
CA MET A 516 -76.53 -35.84 -64.69
C MET A 516 -77.00 -34.56 -65.39
N ARG A 517 -76.13 -33.55 -65.55
CA ARG A 517 -76.44 -32.37 -66.38
C ARG A 517 -76.68 -32.76 -67.84
N VAL A 518 -75.90 -33.69 -68.40
CA VAL A 518 -76.13 -34.23 -69.74
C VAL A 518 -77.39 -35.10 -69.80
N LYS A 519 -77.78 -35.81 -68.72
CA LYS A 519 -79.01 -36.63 -68.70
C LYS A 519 -80.30 -35.80 -68.71
N TYR A 520 -80.37 -34.70 -67.94
CA TYR A 520 -81.62 -33.92 -67.77
C TYR A 520 -81.59 -32.52 -68.42
N MET A 521 -80.46 -32.11 -69.03
CA MET A 521 -80.27 -30.84 -69.72
C MET A 521 -80.74 -29.63 -68.89
N ASP A 522 -81.61 -28.77 -69.44
CA ASP A 522 -82.08 -27.52 -68.82
C ASP A 522 -82.84 -27.72 -67.50
N GLN A 523 -83.28 -28.95 -67.20
CA GLN A 523 -83.93 -29.28 -65.92
C GLN A 523 -82.91 -29.50 -64.79
N TRP A 524 -81.61 -29.61 -65.10
CA TRP A 524 -80.56 -29.87 -64.13
C TRP A 524 -80.02 -28.59 -63.46
N THR A 525 -80.78 -28.08 -62.48
CA THR A 525 -80.47 -26.84 -61.76
C THR A 525 -79.35 -26.92 -60.72
N GLN A 526 -78.68 -28.06 -60.53
CA GLN A 526 -77.54 -28.16 -59.62
C GLN A 526 -76.34 -27.38 -60.19
N GLU A 527 -75.64 -26.59 -59.38
CA GLU A 527 -74.46 -25.82 -59.82
C GLU A 527 -73.27 -26.72 -60.23
N PRO A 528 -72.33 -26.28 -61.09
CA PRO A 528 -71.17 -27.08 -61.51
C PRO A 528 -70.12 -27.24 -60.39
N SER A 529 -69.88 -28.48 -59.96
CA SER A 529 -69.05 -28.77 -58.77
C SER A 529 -67.59 -28.30 -58.87
N ALA A 530 -67.05 -28.16 -60.07
CA ALA A 530 -65.70 -27.60 -60.33
C ALA A 530 -65.49 -26.20 -59.72
N THR A 531 -66.56 -25.41 -59.57
CA THR A 531 -66.50 -24.09 -58.93
C THR A 531 -66.46 -24.21 -57.40
N LEU A 532 -67.29 -25.09 -56.84
CA LEU A 532 -67.45 -25.30 -55.40
C LEU A 532 -66.27 -26.05 -54.77
N ASN A 533 -65.72 -27.06 -55.46
CA ASN A 533 -64.56 -27.83 -54.98
C ASN A 533 -63.19 -27.16 -55.26
N SER A 534 -63.19 -25.94 -55.83
CA SER A 534 -61.97 -25.22 -56.23
C SER A 534 -60.98 -24.97 -55.09
N HIS A 535 -61.46 -24.61 -53.89
CA HIS A 535 -60.64 -24.44 -52.68
C HIS A 535 -60.02 -25.77 -52.25
N ILE A 536 -60.82 -26.83 -52.12
CA ILE A 536 -60.34 -28.17 -51.73
C ILE A 536 -59.27 -28.66 -52.72
N ARG A 537 -59.45 -28.43 -54.02
CA ARG A 537 -58.45 -28.72 -55.06
C ARG A 537 -57.20 -27.85 -54.95
N GLN A 538 -57.27 -26.63 -54.41
CA GLN A 538 -56.10 -25.80 -54.11
C GLN A 538 -55.33 -26.33 -52.89
N ASP A 539 -56.02 -26.69 -51.82
CA ASP A 539 -55.41 -27.30 -50.63
C ASP A 539 -54.69 -28.59 -50.99
N ILE A 540 -55.30 -29.44 -51.83
CA ILE A 540 -54.69 -30.67 -52.35
C ILE A 540 -53.40 -30.39 -53.14
N ARG A 541 -53.33 -29.29 -53.92
CA ARG A 541 -52.10 -28.89 -54.64
C ARG A 541 -51.02 -28.39 -53.67
N GLN A 542 -51.38 -27.52 -52.73
CA GLN A 542 -50.46 -26.97 -51.74
C GLN A 542 -49.84 -28.06 -50.86
N ASN A 543 -50.62 -29.06 -50.46
CA ASN A 543 -50.12 -30.20 -49.69
C ASN A 543 -49.19 -31.11 -50.52
N ARG A 544 -49.47 -31.34 -51.82
CA ARG A 544 -48.52 -32.04 -52.72
C ARG A 544 -47.21 -31.26 -52.88
N GLU A 545 -47.26 -29.95 -53.05
CA GLU A 545 -46.05 -29.12 -53.11
C GLU A 545 -45.21 -29.20 -51.83
N SER A 546 -45.82 -29.22 -50.64
CA SER A 546 -45.08 -29.39 -49.39
C SER A 546 -44.47 -30.78 -49.25
N PHE A 547 -45.17 -31.81 -49.73
CA PHE A 547 -44.69 -33.19 -49.76
C PHE A 547 -43.45 -33.35 -50.66
N GLU A 548 -43.48 -32.78 -51.88
CA GLU A 548 -42.35 -32.83 -52.82
C GLU A 548 -41.11 -32.07 -52.28
N LYS A 549 -41.32 -30.91 -51.64
CA LYS A 549 -40.23 -30.15 -51.00
C LYS A 549 -39.58 -30.96 -49.87
N ALA A 550 -40.38 -31.66 -49.05
CA ALA A 550 -39.87 -32.52 -48.00
C ALA A 550 -39.08 -33.73 -48.52
N LEU A 551 -39.54 -34.39 -49.60
CA LEU A 551 -38.80 -35.52 -50.23
C LEU A 551 -37.35 -35.15 -50.60
N SER A 552 -37.13 -33.93 -51.12
CA SER A 552 -35.78 -33.46 -51.46
C SER A 552 -34.87 -33.28 -50.25
N THR A 553 -35.45 -32.96 -49.09
CA THR A 553 -34.74 -32.79 -47.82
C THR A 553 -34.34 -34.16 -47.25
N ASP A 554 -35.22 -35.15 -47.33
CA ASP A 554 -34.93 -36.51 -46.86
C ASP A 554 -33.86 -37.21 -47.71
N GLN A 555 -33.79 -36.94 -49.01
CA GLN A 555 -32.73 -37.49 -49.86
C GLN A 555 -31.34 -37.02 -49.39
N ALA A 556 -31.21 -35.75 -48.99
CA ALA A 556 -30.00 -35.22 -48.38
C ALA A 556 -29.75 -35.79 -46.97
N LEU A 557 -30.81 -36.13 -46.23
CA LEU A 557 -30.75 -36.75 -44.91
C LEU A 557 -30.19 -38.18 -44.98
N PHE A 558 -30.75 -39.02 -45.85
CA PHE A 558 -30.30 -40.40 -46.07
C PHE A 558 -28.85 -40.47 -46.55
N ALA A 559 -28.39 -39.46 -47.33
CA ALA A 559 -26.98 -39.35 -47.72
C ALA A 559 -26.03 -39.20 -46.51
N ARG A 560 -26.37 -38.35 -45.53
CA ARG A 560 -25.57 -38.17 -44.29
C ARG A 560 -25.55 -39.43 -43.42
N ILE A 561 -26.68 -40.13 -43.35
CA ILE A 561 -26.77 -41.43 -42.64
C ILE A 561 -25.83 -42.44 -43.31
N ASN A 562 -25.82 -42.51 -44.65
CA ASN A 562 -24.97 -43.46 -45.37
C ASN A 562 -23.46 -43.11 -45.29
N GLU A 563 -23.10 -41.83 -45.28
CA GLU A 563 -21.71 -41.37 -45.06
C GLU A 563 -21.20 -41.77 -43.67
N SER A 564 -21.99 -41.50 -42.62
CA SER A 564 -21.62 -41.79 -41.23
C SER A 564 -21.70 -43.29 -40.85
N LYS A 565 -22.48 -44.09 -41.59
CA LYS A 565 -22.82 -45.49 -41.24
C LYS A 565 -21.62 -46.38 -40.90
N ARG A 566 -20.47 -46.20 -41.57
CA ARG A 566 -19.26 -47.00 -41.33
C ARG A 566 -18.70 -46.78 -39.92
N ASP A 567 -18.31 -45.55 -39.58
CA ASP A 567 -17.65 -45.26 -38.31
C ASP A 567 -18.63 -45.38 -37.14
N VAL A 568 -19.89 -45.00 -37.35
CA VAL A 568 -20.97 -45.20 -36.37
C VAL A 568 -21.19 -46.69 -36.11
N SER A 569 -21.07 -47.59 -37.10
CA SER A 569 -21.14 -49.03 -36.86
C SER A 569 -20.00 -49.59 -36.00
N SER A 570 -18.87 -48.89 -35.89
CA SER A 570 -17.85 -49.16 -34.88
C SER A 570 -18.32 -48.69 -33.50
N LEU A 571 -18.85 -47.47 -33.39
CA LEU A 571 -19.36 -46.90 -32.14
C LEU A 571 -20.62 -47.61 -31.57
N LYS A 572 -21.40 -48.33 -32.41
CA LYS A 572 -22.52 -49.18 -31.96
C LYS A 572 -22.08 -50.43 -31.15
N ARG A 573 -20.78 -50.74 -31.07
CA ARG A 573 -20.23 -51.92 -30.38
C ARG A 573 -20.05 -51.68 -28.86
N PRO A 574 -19.90 -52.74 -28.04
CA PRO A 574 -19.48 -52.60 -26.64
C PRO A 574 -18.14 -51.85 -26.52
N ILE A 575 -17.94 -51.12 -25.42
CA ILE A 575 -16.79 -50.22 -25.26
C ILE A 575 -15.43 -50.95 -25.39
N GLU A 576 -15.32 -52.20 -24.92
CA GLU A 576 -14.12 -53.04 -25.04
C GLU A 576 -13.73 -53.32 -26.50
N GLU A 577 -14.71 -53.53 -27.39
CA GLU A 577 -14.45 -53.66 -28.83
C GLU A 577 -13.99 -52.33 -29.43
N VAL A 578 -14.58 -51.20 -28.99
CA VAL A 578 -14.19 -49.86 -29.46
C VAL A 578 -12.78 -49.49 -28.99
N GLU A 579 -12.38 -49.86 -27.78
CA GLU A 579 -10.99 -49.76 -27.30
C GLU A 579 -10.03 -50.59 -28.17
N SER A 580 -10.40 -51.84 -28.50
CA SER A 580 -9.57 -52.69 -29.37
C SER A 580 -9.42 -52.15 -30.79
N ILE A 581 -10.48 -51.61 -31.39
CA ILE A 581 -10.46 -50.99 -32.73
C ILE A 581 -9.65 -49.68 -32.71
N PHE A 582 -9.77 -48.86 -31.66
CA PHE A 582 -8.98 -47.65 -31.49
C PHE A 582 -7.49 -47.97 -31.30
N ALA A 583 -7.16 -49.01 -30.53
CA ALA A 583 -5.80 -49.51 -30.38
C ALA A 583 -5.25 -50.04 -31.72
N GLU A 584 -5.99 -50.89 -32.43
CA GLU A 584 -5.58 -51.44 -33.73
C GLU A 584 -5.32 -50.32 -34.75
N GLN A 585 -6.24 -49.36 -34.90
CA GLN A 585 -6.13 -48.29 -35.90
C GLN A 585 -5.06 -47.24 -35.55
N THR A 586 -4.61 -47.14 -34.30
CA THR A 586 -3.55 -46.20 -33.89
C THR A 586 -2.16 -46.86 -33.83
N ILE A 587 -2.09 -48.16 -33.57
CA ILE A 587 -0.84 -48.91 -33.38
C ILE A 587 -0.41 -49.70 -34.63
N SER A 588 -1.35 -50.26 -35.40
CA SER A 588 -1.03 -51.27 -36.41
C SER A 588 -0.22 -50.73 -37.60
N VAL A 589 0.89 -51.40 -37.89
CA VAL A 589 1.63 -51.34 -39.17
C VAL A 589 1.01 -52.38 -40.12
N GLY A 590 1.46 -52.43 -41.38
CA GLY A 590 0.93 -53.33 -42.41
C GLY A 590 0.90 -54.84 -42.06
N PRO A 591 0.27 -55.65 -42.92
CA PRO A 591 -0.25 -56.97 -42.56
C PRO A 591 0.83 -57.95 -42.08
N ARG A 592 0.53 -58.64 -40.97
CA ARG A 592 1.30 -59.80 -40.50
C ARG A 592 1.40 -60.85 -41.60
N LYS A 593 2.62 -61.09 -42.09
CA LYS A 593 3.01 -62.43 -42.57
C LYS A 593 3.82 -63.10 -41.48
N GLU A 594 3.46 -64.34 -41.19
CA GLU A 594 4.18 -65.18 -40.25
C GLU A 594 5.47 -65.67 -40.89
N GLN A 595 6.61 -65.36 -40.27
CA GLN A 595 7.85 -66.10 -40.53
C GLN A 595 8.73 -66.06 -39.27
N GLN A 596 9.02 -67.25 -38.74
CA GLN A 596 9.95 -67.40 -37.63
C GLN A 596 11.37 -67.07 -38.12
N VAL A 597 12.06 -66.17 -37.42
CA VAL A 597 13.51 -66.00 -37.51
C VAL A 597 14.03 -65.88 -36.07
N ASN A 598 15.16 -66.51 -35.79
CA ASN A 598 15.74 -66.59 -34.44
C ASN A 598 16.42 -65.27 -34.03
N LEU A 599 16.79 -65.19 -32.74
CA LEU A 599 17.77 -64.23 -32.24
C LEU A 599 19.14 -64.40 -32.94
N ILE A 600 19.97 -63.35 -32.80
CA ILE A 600 21.38 -63.20 -33.22
C ILE A 600 21.54 -62.52 -34.59
N ASP A 601 22.60 -61.70 -34.69
CA ASP A 601 23.10 -60.90 -35.83
C ASP A 601 22.26 -59.71 -36.35
N ALA A 602 22.44 -58.56 -35.69
CA ALA A 602 22.44 -57.23 -36.32
C ALA A 602 23.31 -56.27 -35.49
N ASP A 603 24.56 -56.04 -35.94
CA ASP A 603 25.58 -55.34 -35.16
C ASP A 603 25.38 -53.81 -35.14
N THR A 604 26.01 -53.14 -34.17
CA THR A 604 26.06 -51.67 -34.13
C THR A 604 26.89 -51.09 -35.27
N THR A 605 26.28 -50.31 -36.17
CA THR A 605 26.77 -48.98 -36.62
C THR A 605 25.87 -48.37 -37.71
N GLY A 606 25.46 -47.10 -37.54
CA GLY A 606 24.88 -46.30 -38.64
C GLY A 606 23.72 -45.37 -38.27
N SER A 607 24.01 -44.06 -38.23
CA SER A 607 23.05 -42.93 -38.31
C SER A 607 22.25 -42.51 -37.05
N GLY A 608 22.77 -41.49 -36.37
CA GLY A 608 21.96 -40.30 -36.03
C GLY A 608 21.09 -40.30 -34.78
N GLY A 609 21.12 -41.33 -33.93
CA GLY A 609 20.41 -41.35 -32.64
C GLY A 609 21.33 -41.17 -31.43
N LEU A 610 20.87 -40.44 -30.41
CA LEU A 610 21.42 -40.58 -29.06
C LEU A 610 20.96 -41.92 -28.49
N GLY A 611 21.89 -42.74 -27.97
CA GLY A 611 21.55 -44.01 -27.33
C GLY A 611 20.72 -43.81 -26.07
N GLN A 612 20.01 -44.85 -25.63
CA GLN A 612 19.04 -44.83 -24.52
C GLN A 612 19.58 -44.20 -23.21
N LEU A 613 20.87 -44.41 -22.90
CA LEU A 613 21.57 -43.77 -21.78
C LEU A 613 21.72 -42.24 -21.95
N GLY A 614 21.97 -41.76 -23.17
CA GLY A 614 22.08 -40.35 -23.49
C GLY A 614 20.74 -39.61 -23.43
N GLU A 615 19.66 -40.25 -23.89
CA GLU A 615 18.30 -39.74 -23.71
C GLU A 615 17.94 -39.63 -22.21
N GLN A 616 18.32 -40.62 -21.40
CA GLN A 616 18.08 -40.62 -19.96
C GLN A 616 18.84 -39.49 -19.23
N VAL A 617 20.12 -39.23 -19.57
CA VAL A 617 20.91 -38.13 -19.00
C VAL A 617 20.32 -36.76 -19.37
N LEU A 618 19.83 -36.59 -20.61
CA LEU A 618 19.13 -35.37 -21.01
C LEU A 618 17.82 -35.17 -20.25
N LEU A 619 17.03 -36.23 -20.03
CA LEU A 619 15.80 -36.17 -19.25
C LEU A 619 16.05 -35.79 -17.78
N GLU A 620 17.10 -36.32 -17.15
CA GLU A 620 17.48 -35.96 -15.78
C GLU A 620 17.98 -34.51 -15.68
N LYS A 621 18.75 -34.04 -16.68
CA LYS A 621 19.17 -32.64 -16.80
C LYS A 621 17.99 -31.69 -16.96
N LEU A 622 17.00 -32.04 -17.79
CA LEU A 622 15.76 -31.27 -17.98
C LEU A 622 14.94 -31.19 -16.68
N ASP A 623 14.77 -32.30 -15.97
CA ASP A 623 14.07 -32.33 -14.68
C ASP A 623 14.78 -31.45 -13.64
N GLY A 624 16.12 -31.52 -13.60
CA GLY A 624 16.96 -30.66 -12.76
C GLY A 624 16.91 -29.17 -13.11
N ILE A 625 16.52 -28.79 -14.34
CA ILE A 625 16.23 -27.40 -14.73
C ILE A 625 14.80 -27.01 -14.31
N LEU A 626 13.81 -27.88 -14.53
CA LEU A 626 12.42 -27.65 -14.12
C LEU A 626 12.28 -27.51 -12.59
N MET A 627 13.01 -28.30 -11.79
CA MET A 627 13.07 -28.15 -10.34
C MET A 627 13.64 -26.78 -9.92
N ARG A 628 14.69 -26.29 -10.60
CA ARG A 628 15.28 -24.97 -10.34
C ARG A 628 14.32 -23.84 -10.74
N LEU A 629 13.64 -23.93 -11.88
CA LEU A 629 12.61 -22.95 -12.29
C LEU A 629 11.44 -22.88 -11.29
N ARG A 630 11.00 -24.03 -10.76
CA ARG A 630 9.99 -24.08 -9.67
C ARG A 630 10.51 -23.42 -8.38
N ALA A 631 11.76 -23.64 -8.01
CA ALA A 631 12.38 -22.99 -6.84
C ALA A 631 12.48 -21.46 -7.01
N LEU A 632 12.94 -20.98 -8.17
CA LEU A 632 12.99 -19.55 -8.49
C LEU A 632 11.60 -18.91 -8.50
N LYS A 633 10.57 -19.60 -9.01
CA LYS A 633 9.17 -19.14 -8.92
C LYS A 633 8.69 -18.99 -7.48
N LYS A 634 9.05 -19.91 -6.59
CA LYS A 634 8.74 -19.81 -5.15
C LYS A 634 9.45 -18.62 -4.50
N GLU A 635 10.78 -18.54 -4.61
CA GLU A 635 11.59 -17.47 -4.01
C GLU A 635 11.13 -16.07 -4.45
N ARG A 636 10.74 -15.93 -5.72
CA ARG A 636 10.25 -14.68 -6.31
C ARG A 636 8.90 -14.24 -5.75
N LEU A 637 7.99 -15.17 -5.48
CA LEU A 637 6.72 -14.87 -4.82
C LEU A 637 6.93 -14.52 -3.35
N GLU A 638 7.79 -15.25 -2.63
CA GLU A 638 8.16 -14.95 -1.24
C GLU A 638 8.85 -13.57 -1.13
N THR A 639 9.68 -13.20 -2.10
CA THR A 639 10.33 -11.88 -2.16
C THR A 639 9.35 -10.76 -2.49
N LEU A 640 8.35 -11.01 -3.35
CA LEU A 640 7.32 -10.01 -3.67
C LEU A 640 6.42 -9.74 -2.45
N GLU A 641 6.05 -10.76 -1.69
CA GLU A 641 5.23 -10.58 -0.47
C GLU A 641 6.04 -9.93 0.67
N ASP A 642 7.34 -10.25 0.81
CA ASP A 642 8.26 -9.55 1.73
C ASP A 642 8.39 -8.05 1.37
N LEU A 643 8.54 -7.72 0.07
CA LEU A 643 8.54 -6.35 -0.41
C LEU A 643 7.21 -5.64 -0.11
N LYS A 644 6.08 -6.27 -0.44
CA LYS A 644 4.72 -5.75 -0.21
C LYS A 644 4.43 -5.48 1.27
N SER A 645 4.75 -6.42 2.14
CA SER A 645 4.60 -6.30 3.59
C SER A 645 5.38 -5.09 4.13
N LYS A 646 6.67 -4.97 3.75
CA LYS A 646 7.52 -3.86 4.18
C LYS A 646 7.09 -2.51 3.60
N LEU A 647 6.61 -2.45 2.34
CA LEU A 647 6.04 -1.23 1.75
C LEU A 647 4.78 -0.75 2.46
N HIS A 648 3.92 -1.67 2.92
CA HIS A 648 2.72 -1.32 3.69
C HIS A 648 3.05 -0.88 5.13
N ALA A 649 4.08 -1.44 5.76
CA ALA A 649 4.49 -1.10 7.12
C ALA A 649 5.27 0.24 7.24
N ASP A 650 5.79 0.78 6.13
CA ASP A 650 6.66 1.96 6.13
C ASP A 650 5.86 3.28 6.15
N ASP A 651 5.62 3.84 7.34
CA ASP A 651 5.02 5.16 7.53
C ASP A 651 6.09 6.23 7.77
N ILE A 652 6.10 7.26 6.90
CA ILE A 652 7.05 8.38 6.95
C ILE A 652 6.44 9.66 7.53
N SER A 653 5.20 9.61 8.04
CA SER A 653 4.44 10.80 8.45
C SER A 653 5.12 11.60 9.56
N SER A 654 5.84 10.93 10.49
CA SER A 654 6.69 11.58 11.49
C SER A 654 7.92 12.28 10.87
N LEU A 655 8.62 11.60 9.95
CA LEU A 655 9.79 12.14 9.24
C LEU A 655 9.44 13.37 8.38
N LEU A 656 8.26 13.36 7.77
CA LEU A 656 7.70 14.49 7.01
C LEU A 656 7.34 15.68 7.91
N LEU A 657 6.65 15.42 9.02
CA LEU A 657 6.32 16.45 10.02
C LEU A 657 7.58 17.15 10.54
N LEU A 658 8.67 16.40 10.71
CA LEU A 658 9.96 16.90 11.21
C LEU A 658 10.76 17.73 10.19
N ASN A 659 10.62 17.43 8.90
CA ASN A 659 11.48 17.96 7.83
C ASN A 659 10.65 18.68 6.74
N LYS A 660 9.79 19.61 7.16
CA LYS A 660 9.04 20.51 6.26
C LYS A 660 9.96 21.04 5.13
N ASN A 661 9.49 20.91 3.89
CA ASN A 661 10.16 21.32 2.65
C ASN A 661 11.34 20.43 2.17
N LYS A 662 11.49 19.18 2.65
CA LYS A 662 12.52 18.21 2.18
C LYS A 662 11.96 16.87 1.67
N GLU A 663 10.65 16.84 1.37
CA GLU A 663 9.88 15.65 0.98
C GLU A 663 10.57 14.76 -0.07
N THR A 664 11.00 15.33 -1.21
CA THR A 664 11.63 14.55 -2.29
C THR A 664 12.92 13.85 -1.85
N GLN A 665 13.68 14.44 -0.92
CA GLN A 665 14.91 13.82 -0.39
C GLN A 665 14.58 12.66 0.56
N ILE A 666 13.53 12.82 1.37
CA ILE A 666 13.01 11.77 2.27
C ILE A 666 12.46 10.62 1.43
N PHE A 667 11.63 10.90 0.41
CA PHE A 667 11.11 9.86 -0.48
C PHE A 667 12.27 9.05 -1.12
N GLN A 668 13.35 9.71 -1.55
CA GLN A 668 14.52 9.03 -2.11
C GLN A 668 15.30 8.21 -1.08
N SER A 669 15.50 8.71 0.16
CA SER A 669 16.21 7.95 1.19
C SER A 669 15.39 6.75 1.66
N GLU A 670 14.09 6.92 1.86
CA GLU A 670 13.19 5.86 2.33
C GLU A 670 12.97 4.80 1.25
N LEU A 671 12.69 5.19 0.00
CA LEU A 671 12.61 4.24 -1.13
C LEU A 671 13.93 3.50 -1.39
N SER A 672 15.08 4.07 -1.01
CA SER A 672 16.38 3.37 -1.14
C SER A 672 16.46 2.10 -0.29
N LYS A 673 15.71 2.01 0.82
CA LYS A 673 15.66 0.84 1.70
C LYS A 673 15.13 -0.42 1.00
N PHE A 674 14.30 -0.27 -0.03
CA PHE A 674 13.69 -1.39 -0.77
C PHE A 674 14.52 -1.87 -1.96
N LYS A 675 15.52 -1.09 -2.40
CA LYS A 675 16.39 -1.45 -3.53
C LYS A 675 17.04 -2.85 -3.42
N PRO A 676 17.49 -3.34 -2.24
CA PRO A 676 18.02 -4.71 -2.12
C PRO A 676 17.01 -5.80 -2.51
N LEU A 677 15.71 -5.60 -2.24
CA LEU A 677 14.66 -6.53 -2.63
C LEU A 677 14.38 -6.45 -4.14
N GLN A 678 14.35 -5.25 -4.72
CA GLN A 678 14.25 -5.05 -6.17
C GLN A 678 15.45 -5.68 -6.92
N SER A 679 16.65 -5.60 -6.36
CA SER A 679 17.84 -6.28 -6.87
C SER A 679 17.72 -7.80 -6.77
N ARG A 680 17.19 -8.36 -5.66
CA ARG A 680 16.94 -9.81 -5.52
C ARG A 680 15.91 -10.31 -6.54
N LEU A 681 14.79 -9.59 -6.73
CA LEU A 681 13.81 -9.89 -7.77
C LEU A 681 14.43 -9.84 -9.18
N SER A 682 15.25 -8.82 -9.46
CA SER A 682 15.92 -8.67 -10.76
C SER A 682 16.90 -9.80 -11.05
N ALA A 683 17.69 -10.22 -10.06
CA ALA A 683 18.62 -11.34 -10.19
C ALA A 683 17.89 -12.69 -10.39
N ASN A 684 16.80 -12.92 -9.65
CA ASN A 684 15.96 -14.12 -9.83
C ASN A 684 15.33 -14.16 -11.24
N ILE A 685 14.84 -13.03 -11.77
CA ILE A 685 14.30 -12.95 -13.13
C ILE A 685 15.40 -13.20 -14.19
N GLN A 686 16.61 -12.69 -14.01
CA GLN A 686 17.73 -12.98 -14.92
C GLN A 686 18.12 -14.47 -14.91
N GLN A 687 18.19 -15.10 -13.72
CA GLN A 687 18.44 -16.54 -13.60
C GLN A 687 17.30 -17.39 -14.20
N HIS A 688 16.05 -16.93 -14.07
CA HIS A 688 14.89 -17.55 -14.69
C HIS A 688 15.05 -17.56 -16.22
N GLN A 689 15.32 -16.41 -16.83
CA GLN A 689 15.46 -16.28 -18.28
C GLN A 689 16.60 -17.15 -18.84
N GLN A 690 17.75 -17.21 -18.16
CA GLN A 690 18.82 -18.14 -18.53
C GLN A 690 18.36 -19.60 -18.49
N LEU A 691 17.68 -20.02 -17.42
CA LEU A 691 17.19 -21.40 -17.28
C LEU A 691 16.08 -21.76 -18.28
N LEU A 692 15.27 -20.80 -18.76
CA LEU A 692 14.33 -21.03 -19.87
C LEU A 692 15.05 -21.19 -21.21
N GLN A 693 16.11 -20.42 -21.45
CA GLN A 693 16.94 -20.59 -22.66
C GLN A 693 17.65 -21.95 -22.64
N ASP A 694 18.22 -22.35 -21.49
CA ASP A 694 18.83 -23.66 -21.29
C ASP A 694 17.81 -24.79 -21.47
N LEU A 695 16.60 -24.67 -20.88
CA LEU A 695 15.50 -25.63 -21.03
C LEU A 695 15.11 -25.80 -22.51
N THR A 696 14.95 -24.69 -23.24
CA THR A 696 14.61 -24.66 -24.66
C THR A 696 15.69 -25.36 -25.50
N ASN A 697 16.96 -25.06 -25.23
CA ASN A 697 18.11 -25.64 -25.94
C ASN A 697 18.24 -27.15 -25.71
N GLU A 698 18.06 -27.62 -24.48
CA GLU A 698 18.17 -29.05 -24.16
C GLU A 698 16.94 -29.85 -24.62
N PHE A 699 15.74 -29.26 -24.59
CA PHE A 699 14.53 -29.86 -25.16
C PHE A 699 14.58 -29.92 -26.70
N GLY A 700 15.13 -28.89 -27.35
CA GLY A 700 15.40 -28.89 -28.79
C GLY A 700 16.33 -30.04 -29.20
N LYS A 701 17.46 -30.22 -28.50
CA LYS A 701 18.37 -31.36 -28.71
C LYS A 701 17.64 -32.70 -28.59
N LEU A 702 16.86 -32.89 -27.51
CA LEU A 702 16.09 -34.12 -27.29
C LEU A 702 15.08 -34.38 -28.42
N ARG A 703 14.39 -33.34 -28.92
CA ARG A 703 13.46 -33.42 -30.05
C ARG A 703 14.13 -33.83 -31.35
N GLU A 704 15.32 -33.31 -31.62
CA GLU A 704 16.08 -33.63 -32.84
C GLU A 704 16.73 -35.02 -32.78
N SER A 705 17.25 -35.43 -31.63
CA SER A 705 18.04 -36.66 -31.48
C SER A 705 17.24 -37.92 -31.17
N SER A 706 16.06 -37.79 -30.56
CA SER A 706 15.29 -38.95 -30.09
C SER A 706 14.46 -39.60 -31.20
N GLN A 707 14.66 -40.90 -31.38
CA GLN A 707 13.79 -41.72 -32.23
C GLN A 707 12.47 -42.05 -31.53
N ALA A 708 12.48 -42.20 -30.20
CA ALA A 708 11.29 -42.41 -29.40
C ALA A 708 10.33 -41.21 -29.51
N MET A 709 10.82 -39.97 -29.41
CA MET A 709 10.00 -38.76 -29.55
C MET A 709 9.37 -38.67 -30.96
N LYS A 710 10.11 -38.98 -32.03
CA LYS A 710 9.56 -39.05 -33.41
C LYS A 710 8.50 -40.14 -33.57
N SER A 711 8.64 -41.27 -32.88
CA SER A 711 7.60 -42.32 -32.86
C SER A 711 6.34 -41.86 -32.11
N LEU A 712 6.49 -41.11 -31.01
CA LEU A 712 5.37 -40.53 -30.26
C LEU A 712 4.62 -39.50 -31.11
N ASP A 713 5.30 -38.50 -31.69
CA ASP A 713 4.73 -37.48 -32.59
C ASP A 713 3.87 -38.13 -33.70
N LEU A 714 4.34 -39.25 -34.29
CA LEU A 714 3.61 -40.00 -35.31
C LEU A 714 2.36 -40.72 -34.75
N THR A 715 2.44 -41.32 -33.55
CA THR A 715 1.26 -41.96 -32.93
C THR A 715 0.23 -40.96 -32.43
N GLU A 716 0.64 -39.82 -31.87
CA GLU A 716 -0.27 -38.77 -31.41
C GLU A 716 -0.96 -38.07 -32.57
N LYS A 717 -0.25 -37.86 -33.69
CA LYS A 717 -0.88 -37.37 -34.93
C LYS A 717 -1.94 -38.34 -35.45
N ARG A 718 -1.65 -39.66 -35.51
CA ARG A 718 -2.64 -40.67 -35.90
C ARG A 718 -3.87 -40.68 -34.98
N LYS A 719 -3.66 -40.55 -33.67
CA LYS A 719 -4.76 -40.41 -32.69
C LYS A 719 -5.60 -39.16 -32.97
N ALA A 720 -4.97 -38.00 -33.19
CA ALA A 720 -5.67 -36.76 -33.49
C ALA A 720 -6.47 -36.82 -34.81
N ASP A 721 -5.90 -37.39 -35.87
CA ASP A 721 -6.57 -37.57 -37.16
C ASP A 721 -7.76 -38.54 -37.05
N LEU A 722 -7.62 -39.65 -36.30
CA LEU A 722 -8.71 -40.61 -36.06
C LEU A 722 -9.84 -40.02 -35.21
N LEU A 723 -9.51 -39.29 -34.14
CA LEU A 723 -10.49 -38.59 -33.29
C LEU A 723 -11.28 -37.55 -34.09
N LYS A 724 -10.61 -36.81 -34.98
CA LYS A 724 -11.23 -35.85 -35.89
C LYS A 724 -12.20 -36.52 -36.88
N GLN A 725 -11.86 -37.71 -37.38
CA GLN A 725 -12.76 -38.50 -38.21
C GLN A 725 -13.99 -38.97 -37.42
N TRP A 726 -13.78 -39.65 -36.28
CA TRP A 726 -14.89 -40.20 -35.48
C TRP A 726 -15.84 -39.10 -34.99
N ARG A 727 -15.30 -37.92 -34.63
CA ARG A 727 -16.10 -36.73 -34.30
C ARG A 727 -16.99 -36.27 -35.47
N ARG A 728 -16.43 -36.13 -36.68
CA ARG A 728 -17.23 -35.77 -37.88
C ARG A 728 -18.35 -36.78 -38.12
N SER A 729 -18.04 -38.08 -38.05
CA SER A 729 -19.02 -39.14 -38.29
C SER A 729 -20.11 -39.19 -37.20
N TYR A 730 -19.76 -38.86 -35.95
CA TYR A 730 -20.71 -38.69 -34.85
C TYR A 730 -21.62 -37.46 -35.05
N ASP A 731 -21.04 -36.29 -35.33
CA ASP A 731 -21.79 -35.04 -35.53
C ASP A 731 -22.78 -35.18 -36.70
N LEU A 732 -22.37 -35.81 -37.81
CA LEU A 732 -23.24 -36.14 -38.96
C LEU A 732 -24.39 -37.09 -38.61
N TRP A 733 -24.14 -38.13 -37.81
CA TRP A 733 -25.19 -39.04 -37.35
C TRP A 733 -26.20 -38.34 -36.44
N ARG A 734 -25.73 -37.51 -35.51
CA ARG A 734 -26.55 -36.78 -34.55
C ARG A 734 -27.45 -35.76 -35.26
N GLU A 735 -26.89 -34.99 -36.20
CA GLU A 735 -27.67 -34.10 -37.08
C GLU A 735 -28.74 -34.87 -37.88
N ALA A 736 -28.37 -36.03 -38.44
CA ALA A 736 -29.29 -36.82 -39.25
C ALA A 736 -30.42 -37.45 -38.42
N ARG A 737 -30.12 -37.91 -37.20
CA ARG A 737 -31.10 -38.47 -36.27
C ARG A 737 -32.10 -37.41 -35.78
N ASP A 738 -31.65 -36.19 -35.50
CA ASP A 738 -32.56 -35.07 -35.20
C ASP A 738 -33.31 -34.56 -36.44
N GLY A 739 -32.75 -34.74 -37.64
CA GLY A 739 -33.46 -34.56 -38.90
C GLY A 739 -34.61 -35.56 -39.08
N LEU A 740 -34.37 -36.85 -38.81
CA LEU A 740 -35.41 -37.90 -38.87
C LEU A 740 -36.57 -37.61 -37.92
N LYS A 741 -36.27 -37.25 -36.66
CA LYS A 741 -37.31 -36.87 -35.67
C LYS A 741 -38.21 -35.74 -36.19
N ARG A 742 -37.62 -34.68 -36.78
CA ARG A 742 -38.37 -33.56 -37.38
C ARG A 742 -39.15 -33.98 -38.63
N GLY A 743 -38.60 -34.83 -39.48
CA GLY A 743 -39.28 -35.38 -40.65
C GLY A 743 -40.48 -36.25 -40.27
N MET A 744 -40.33 -37.12 -39.26
CA MET A 744 -41.42 -37.94 -38.74
C MET A 744 -42.56 -37.10 -38.17
N GLN A 745 -42.26 -36.03 -37.42
CA GLN A 745 -43.28 -35.09 -36.95
C GLN A 745 -43.99 -34.41 -38.13
N PHE A 746 -43.24 -33.83 -39.07
CA PHE A 746 -43.80 -33.16 -40.25
C PHE A 746 -44.72 -34.08 -41.07
N TYR A 747 -44.33 -35.34 -41.30
CA TYR A 747 -45.17 -36.30 -42.02
C TYR A 747 -46.34 -36.84 -41.19
N SER A 748 -46.29 -36.77 -39.85
CA SER A 748 -47.45 -37.03 -38.99
C SER A 748 -48.46 -35.88 -39.08
N ASP A 749 -48.01 -34.63 -38.88
CA ASP A 749 -48.82 -33.41 -38.97
C ASP A 749 -49.48 -33.27 -40.35
N LEU A 750 -48.71 -33.55 -41.41
CA LEU A 750 -49.21 -33.57 -42.79
C LEU A 750 -50.18 -34.73 -43.05
N SER A 751 -50.00 -35.89 -42.40
CA SER A 751 -50.98 -36.99 -42.46
C SER A 751 -52.30 -36.58 -41.82
N GLU A 752 -52.29 -35.96 -40.63
CA GLU A 752 -53.52 -35.51 -39.97
C GLU A 752 -54.25 -34.42 -40.78
N LEU A 753 -53.50 -33.47 -41.34
CA LEU A 753 -54.04 -32.44 -42.23
C LEU A 753 -54.67 -33.04 -43.50
N VAL A 754 -54.01 -34.02 -44.11
CA VAL A 754 -54.52 -34.72 -45.31
C VAL A 754 -55.73 -35.60 -44.99
N THR A 755 -55.75 -36.30 -43.85
CA THR A 755 -56.93 -37.06 -43.40
C THR A 755 -58.12 -36.13 -43.13
N SER A 756 -57.89 -34.94 -42.55
CA SER A 756 -58.92 -33.91 -42.37
C SER A 756 -59.44 -33.35 -43.71
N LEU A 757 -58.54 -33.11 -44.67
CA LEU A 757 -58.87 -32.69 -46.03
C LEU A 757 -59.68 -33.76 -46.79
N ARG A 758 -59.34 -35.05 -46.60
CA ARG A 758 -60.09 -36.20 -47.11
C ARG A 758 -61.49 -36.28 -46.53
N SER A 759 -61.65 -36.07 -45.22
CA SER A 759 -62.96 -35.99 -44.55
C SER A 759 -63.81 -34.83 -45.07
N THR A 760 -63.18 -33.67 -45.32
CA THR A 760 -63.83 -32.48 -45.90
C THR A 760 -64.28 -32.72 -47.35
N ALA A 761 -63.45 -33.39 -48.16
CA ALA A 761 -63.79 -33.79 -49.53
C ALA A 761 -64.91 -34.85 -49.57
N ALA A 762 -64.89 -35.82 -48.65
CA ALA A 762 -65.92 -36.86 -48.53
C ALA A 762 -67.28 -36.26 -48.14
N THR A 763 -67.33 -35.46 -47.07
CA THR A 763 -68.58 -34.79 -46.64
C THR A 763 -69.12 -33.81 -47.68
N PHE A 764 -68.25 -33.16 -48.47
CA PHE A 764 -68.66 -32.46 -49.68
C PHE A 764 -69.28 -33.41 -50.71
N ALA A 765 -68.57 -34.48 -51.11
CA ALA A 765 -69.02 -35.41 -52.14
C ALA A 765 -70.34 -36.13 -51.79
N ASP A 766 -70.51 -36.55 -50.55
CA ASP A 766 -71.73 -37.19 -50.03
C ASP A 766 -72.91 -36.23 -50.10
N ARG A 767 -72.77 -35.00 -49.57
CA ARG A 767 -73.80 -33.96 -49.66
C ARG A 767 -74.17 -33.65 -51.11
N ARG A 768 -73.18 -33.55 -52.01
CA ARG A 768 -73.41 -33.32 -53.44
C ARG A 768 -74.13 -34.48 -54.12
N SER A 769 -73.85 -35.71 -53.69
CA SER A 769 -74.57 -36.92 -54.09
C SER A 769 -76.02 -36.91 -53.60
N GLU A 770 -76.28 -36.48 -52.36
CA GLU A 770 -77.63 -36.30 -51.83
C GLU A 770 -78.41 -35.21 -52.57
N GLU A 771 -77.83 -34.02 -52.77
CA GLU A 771 -78.43 -32.92 -53.55
C GLU A 771 -78.82 -33.39 -54.96
N ARG A 772 -77.90 -34.11 -55.63
CA ARG A 772 -78.09 -34.74 -56.94
C ARG A 772 -79.22 -35.78 -56.93
N ASN A 773 -79.22 -36.69 -55.95
CA ASN A 773 -80.23 -37.74 -55.84
C ASN A 773 -81.62 -37.19 -55.49
N GLN A 774 -81.70 -36.09 -54.72
CA GLN A 774 -82.95 -35.38 -54.46
C GLN A 774 -83.44 -34.62 -55.69
N LEU A 775 -82.56 -33.94 -56.42
CA LEU A 775 -82.93 -33.21 -57.64
C LEU A 775 -83.37 -34.17 -58.76
N ALA A 776 -82.66 -35.28 -58.97
CA ALA A 776 -83.06 -36.32 -59.91
C ALA A 776 -84.45 -36.88 -59.57
N LYS A 777 -84.72 -37.20 -58.30
CA LYS A 777 -86.06 -37.64 -57.85
C LYS A 777 -87.15 -36.58 -58.05
N LYS A 778 -86.85 -35.29 -57.87
CA LYS A 778 -87.80 -34.21 -58.16
C LYS A 778 -88.10 -34.09 -59.65
N ILE A 779 -87.07 -34.13 -60.50
CA ILE A 779 -87.22 -34.09 -61.95
C ILE A 779 -87.99 -35.32 -62.45
N GLU A 780 -87.67 -36.52 -61.99
CA GLU A 780 -88.37 -37.75 -62.38
C GLU A 780 -89.82 -37.77 -61.85
N ALA A 781 -90.08 -37.20 -60.66
CA ALA A 781 -91.45 -36.99 -60.15
C ALA A 781 -92.24 -35.95 -60.96
N GLU A 782 -91.64 -34.80 -61.31
CA GLU A 782 -92.27 -33.80 -62.17
C GLU A 782 -92.50 -34.32 -63.60
N GLN A 783 -91.59 -35.13 -64.14
CA GLN A 783 -91.79 -35.77 -65.45
C GLN A 783 -92.90 -36.83 -65.38
N ALA A 784 -92.96 -37.63 -64.31
CA ALA A 784 -94.04 -38.59 -64.09
C ALA A 784 -95.39 -37.88 -63.86
N GLU A 785 -95.42 -36.79 -63.10
CA GLU A 785 -96.64 -36.02 -62.88
C GLU A 785 -97.06 -35.27 -64.13
N ARG A 786 -96.15 -34.66 -64.90
CA ARG A 786 -96.46 -34.11 -66.24
C ARG A 786 -96.92 -35.20 -67.20
N GLY A 787 -96.43 -36.44 -67.08
CA GLY A 787 -96.96 -37.60 -67.81
C GLY A 787 -98.40 -37.93 -67.42
N GLN A 788 -98.71 -37.97 -66.12
CA GLN A 788 -100.08 -38.18 -65.63
C GLN A 788 -101.02 -36.99 -65.90
N GLN A 789 -100.51 -35.77 -65.87
CA GLN A 789 -101.24 -34.55 -66.20
C GLN A 789 -101.48 -34.47 -67.72
N ALA A 790 -100.52 -34.81 -68.58
CA ALA A 790 -100.71 -34.92 -70.02
C ALA A 790 -101.69 -36.05 -70.39
N LEU A 791 -101.68 -37.17 -69.66
CA LEU A 791 -102.68 -38.23 -69.81
C LEU A 791 -104.07 -37.76 -69.35
N ARG A 792 -104.16 -37.05 -68.22
CA ARG A 792 -105.39 -36.36 -67.77
C ARG A 792 -105.83 -35.27 -68.74
N GLU A 793 -104.92 -34.58 -69.42
CA GLU A 793 -105.21 -33.52 -70.39
C GLU A 793 -105.56 -34.10 -71.76
N GLN A 794 -105.09 -35.29 -72.14
CA GLN A 794 -105.69 -36.05 -73.24
C GLN A 794 -107.12 -36.47 -72.90
N LEU A 795 -107.36 -36.97 -71.68
CA LEU A 795 -108.71 -37.26 -71.18
C LEU A 795 -109.60 -36.01 -71.09
N HIS A 796 -109.03 -34.84 -70.79
CA HIS A 796 -109.76 -33.57 -70.69
C HIS A 796 -109.86 -32.81 -72.03
N ARG A 797 -108.99 -33.07 -73.01
CA ARG A 797 -109.14 -32.61 -74.40
C ARG A 797 -110.18 -33.41 -75.19
N LEU A 798 -110.60 -34.57 -74.65
CA LEU A 798 -111.88 -35.19 -75.02
C LEU A 798 -113.10 -34.46 -74.40
N SER A 799 -112.89 -33.41 -73.58
CA SER A 799 -113.95 -32.63 -72.93
C SER A 799 -113.65 -31.11 -72.78
N VAL A 800 -113.97 -30.32 -73.83
CA VAL A 800 -114.17 -28.84 -73.86
C VAL A 800 -112.91 -27.95 -74.19
N SER A 801 -113.07 -26.63 -74.44
CA SER A 801 -112.23 -25.73 -75.28
C SER A 801 -112.02 -24.27 -74.72
N GLY A 802 -110.84 -23.61 -74.90
CA GLY A 802 -110.45 -22.23 -74.38
C GLY A 802 -108.95 -21.76 -74.56
N GLY A 803 -108.42 -20.63 -73.98
CA GLY A 803 -107.04 -19.98 -74.15
C GLY A 803 -106.47 -19.15 -72.92
N GLY A 804 -105.34 -18.39 -72.80
CA GLY A 804 -104.33 -17.64 -73.67
C GLY A 804 -102.89 -17.33 -73.04
N THR A 805 -102.19 -16.16 -73.27
CA THR A 805 -100.66 -16.00 -73.24
C THR A 805 -99.83 -14.88 -72.42
N PRO A 806 -98.89 -13.96 -72.90
CA PRO A 806 -97.43 -13.86 -72.42
C PRO A 806 -96.64 -12.47 -72.20
N SER A 807 -95.30 -12.50 -71.86
CA SER A 807 -94.14 -11.49 -72.03
C SER A 807 -93.70 -10.48 -70.89
N ALA A 808 -92.48 -9.83 -70.75
CA ALA A 808 -91.02 -9.99 -71.15
C ALA A 808 -89.97 -8.88 -70.59
N HIS A 809 -88.61 -9.05 -70.73
CA HIS A 809 -87.40 -8.10 -70.58
C HIS A 809 -86.75 -7.78 -69.17
N GLY A 810 -85.50 -7.23 -68.88
CA GLY A 810 -84.28 -6.66 -69.58
C GLY A 810 -83.01 -6.31 -68.67
N SER A 811 -81.85 -5.71 -69.14
CA SER A 811 -80.47 -5.50 -68.47
C SER A 811 -79.63 -4.25 -68.99
N PRO A 812 -78.27 -3.92 -68.83
CA PRO A 812 -77.01 -4.39 -68.07
C PRO A 812 -75.92 -3.28 -67.59
N ALA A 813 -74.58 -3.59 -67.46
CA ALA A 813 -73.27 -2.76 -67.32
C ALA A 813 -72.61 -2.45 -65.90
N GLY A 814 -71.33 -2.01 -65.60
CA GLY A 814 -69.99 -1.62 -66.23
C GLY A 814 -68.80 -1.27 -65.20
N THR A 815 -67.47 -1.05 -65.54
CA THR A 815 -66.27 -1.12 -64.56
C THR A 815 -64.99 -0.09 -64.54
N PRO A 816 -63.60 -0.37 -64.59
CA PRO A 816 -62.52 0.13 -63.60
C PRO A 816 -61.02 0.60 -64.01
N VAL A 817 -60.04 0.76 -63.03
CA VAL A 817 -58.48 0.63 -62.94
C VAL A 817 -57.38 1.83 -62.92
N SER A 818 -56.24 1.70 -62.13
CA SER A 818 -54.81 2.31 -62.18
C SER A 818 -54.34 3.47 -61.20
N ALA A 819 -53.06 3.86 -60.83
CA ALA A 819 -51.58 3.43 -60.85
C ALA A 819 -50.56 4.30 -59.93
N THR A 820 -49.20 4.13 -59.90
CA THR A 820 -48.10 4.79 -59.02
C THR A 820 -46.66 4.93 -59.71
N PRO A 821 -45.38 5.21 -59.16
CA PRO A 821 -44.71 5.53 -57.82
C PRO A 821 -43.49 6.61 -57.80
N GLY A 822 -42.40 6.57 -56.94
CA GLY A 822 -41.23 7.57 -56.83
C GLY A 822 -39.93 7.24 -55.95
N TYR A 823 -38.82 8.08 -55.85
CA TYR A 823 -37.44 7.75 -55.23
C TYR A 823 -36.35 8.90 -54.89
N ALA A 824 -35.20 8.60 -54.17
CA ALA A 824 -33.79 9.22 -54.09
C ALA A 824 -33.16 10.03 -52.82
N PRO A 825 -31.82 9.96 -52.43
CA PRO A 825 -31.18 10.59 -51.18
C PRO A 825 -29.68 11.17 -51.17
N ALA A 826 -29.18 11.88 -50.10
CA ALA A 826 -27.73 12.12 -49.64
C ALA A 826 -27.56 13.06 -48.34
N PRO A 827 -26.36 13.53 -47.83
CA PRO A 827 -25.36 12.90 -46.91
C PRO A 827 -24.94 13.69 -45.58
N TYR A 828 -23.75 13.39 -44.97
CA TYR A 828 -23.25 13.70 -43.58
C TYR A 828 -22.45 15.02 -43.30
N ALA A 829 -22.17 15.33 -42.00
CA ALA A 829 -21.28 16.42 -41.49
C ALA A 829 -20.48 16.07 -40.18
N GLY A 830 -19.54 16.93 -39.71
CA GLY A 830 -18.62 16.67 -38.56
C GLY A 830 -18.24 17.90 -37.67
N PRO A 831 -17.35 17.74 -36.65
CA PRO A 831 -17.19 18.66 -35.50
C PRO A 831 -16.06 19.74 -35.58
N VAL A 832 -16.01 20.64 -34.60
CA VAL A 832 -15.25 21.94 -34.61
C VAL A 832 -14.43 22.15 -33.30
N PRO A 833 -13.24 22.83 -33.30
CA PRO A 833 -12.36 22.95 -32.13
C PRO A 833 -12.44 24.28 -31.35
N ASN A 834 -11.74 24.37 -30.20
CA ASN A 834 -11.82 25.45 -29.20
C ASN A 834 -10.44 26.17 -28.95
N PRO A 835 -10.39 27.45 -28.49
CA PRO A 835 -9.16 28.26 -28.40
C PRO A 835 -8.41 28.22 -27.03
N PRO A 836 -7.15 28.72 -26.94
CA PRO A 836 -6.25 28.53 -25.79
C PRO A 836 -6.24 29.67 -24.72
N VAL A 837 -5.56 29.41 -23.59
CA VAL A 837 -5.42 30.31 -22.43
C VAL A 837 -3.94 30.73 -22.21
N PRO A 838 -3.61 31.95 -21.73
CA PRO A 838 -2.23 32.45 -21.67
C PRO A 838 -1.40 31.96 -20.47
N GLN A 839 -0.06 32.11 -20.58
CA GLN A 839 0.93 31.81 -19.54
C GLN A 839 1.33 33.06 -18.73
N SER A 840 1.82 32.87 -17.50
CA SER A 840 2.44 33.95 -16.69
C SER A 840 3.52 33.43 -15.72
N ALA A 841 4.68 34.07 -15.68
CA ALA A 841 5.77 33.88 -14.71
C ALA A 841 6.76 35.08 -14.78
N PRO A 842 7.72 35.27 -13.86
CA PRO A 842 7.89 34.69 -12.52
C PRO A 842 7.98 35.76 -11.40
N VAL A 843 8.06 35.35 -10.13
CA VAL A 843 8.51 36.20 -9.01
C VAL A 843 9.43 35.37 -8.07
N PRO A 844 10.62 35.87 -7.66
CA PRO A 844 11.55 35.09 -6.84
C PRO A 844 11.24 35.15 -5.33
N ALA A 845 11.27 33.99 -4.67
CA ALA A 845 11.16 33.89 -3.21
C ALA A 845 12.52 34.14 -2.52
N ALA A 846 12.52 34.88 -1.41
CA ALA A 846 13.73 35.29 -0.71
C ALA A 846 14.34 34.15 0.15
N ARG A 847 15.66 33.92 0.01
CA ARG A 847 16.44 33.01 0.88
C ARG A 847 16.81 33.71 2.20
N LEU A 848 16.05 33.47 3.26
CA LEU A 848 16.37 33.97 4.62
C LEU A 848 16.09 32.97 5.77
N HIS A 849 16.05 31.66 5.51
CA HIS A 849 15.58 30.66 6.50
C HIS A 849 16.34 29.31 6.55
N MET A 850 17.51 29.17 5.91
CA MET A 850 18.15 27.85 5.77
C MET A 850 19.01 27.40 6.98
N ASP A 851 19.69 28.32 7.68
CA ASP A 851 20.73 27.93 8.64
C ASP A 851 20.17 27.52 10.03
N ASN A 852 18.98 28.01 10.41
CA ASN A 852 18.36 27.75 11.71
C ASN A 852 17.78 26.33 11.91
N GLN A 853 17.95 25.42 10.93
CA GLN A 853 17.44 24.05 11.02
C GLN A 853 18.40 23.05 11.69
N PHE A 854 19.71 23.29 11.72
CA PHE A 854 20.67 22.22 12.06
C PHE A 854 20.58 21.82 13.55
N ASN A 855 20.52 22.78 14.47
CA ASN A 855 20.43 22.52 15.92
C ASN A 855 19.03 22.07 16.39
N ARG A 856 17.95 22.46 15.70
CA ARG A 856 16.59 21.94 15.96
C ARG A 856 16.54 20.40 15.81
N SER A 857 17.37 19.83 14.94
CA SER A 857 17.26 18.42 14.54
C SER A 857 17.59 17.41 15.67
N LEU A 858 18.49 17.73 16.61
CA LEU A 858 19.10 16.70 17.47
C LEU A 858 18.23 16.29 18.66
N LEU A 859 17.34 17.19 19.13
CA LEU A 859 16.37 16.89 20.19
C LEU A 859 15.12 16.22 19.58
N LEU A 860 14.68 16.71 18.42
CA LEU A 860 13.46 16.29 17.75
C LEU A 860 13.57 14.94 16.99
N ARG A 861 14.73 14.59 16.43
CA ARG A 861 14.99 13.27 15.77
C ARG A 861 15.03 12.07 16.73
N HIS A 862 14.82 12.29 18.01
CA HIS A 862 14.89 11.26 19.05
C HIS A 862 13.64 11.24 19.95
N LEU A 863 12.65 12.11 19.68
CA LEU A 863 11.33 12.14 20.32
C LEU A 863 10.22 11.56 19.41
N LEU A 864 10.54 11.38 18.13
CA LEU A 864 9.73 10.85 17.03
C LEU A 864 10.58 9.85 16.24
#